data_AF-A0A1E3UKV5-F1
#
_entry.id   AF-A0A1E3UKV5-F1
#
_cell.length_a   1.000
_cell.length_b   1.000
_cell.length_c   1.000
_cell.angle_alpha   90.00
_cell.angle_beta   90.00
_cell.angle_gamma   90.00
#
_symmetry.space_group_name_H-M   'P 1'
#
loop_
_entity.id
_entity.type
_entity.pdbx_description
1 polymer ?
#
loop_
_entity_poly.entity_id
_entity_poly.type
_entity_poly.pdbx_seq_one_letter_code
_entity_poly.pdbx_strand_id
1 'polypeptide(L)'
;MAEGRELILKLGQKITDRIGVKVTTSDPEYWGLACVITDEMAEVALAMKVRVPATAQWIAKRCKKSVERTEELLQEMSVIGLIEYNWENEDRHKQYVLPMFVPGCAEFMMMNAKQVEEHPELADFFEQMARLPLEKVTPMVPYGGAGIGMHVIPVEKAIPARQESADIEHISHWLNKYKDKYAVGACSCRRQQRVRGEGTGDLEDDLCIGVGDMADYLVETGKGRYIDYEEVMEILQRAEDNGYVHQITNIDGEEKIFAICNCAIGVCNGLRTSQLFNTPNMSRSAYRASVTKEDCVACGRCVEYCPTGAAKLGQKLCTKDGEIEYPRQELPDETKWGRDKWNVDYRDRNQINCYDTGTSPCKAACPAHLPVQGYIKMASQGKYMDALKLIKTENPFPAVCGAICNRRCEDVCTRGTVDQAVAIDEIKKFIAEQELHAENRYIPQMLNYSGKPFQEKIAVIGAGPAGMSAAFYLKKQGYPVTVFEKEKRPGGMLMNGIPSFRLEKDVIEAEIDVLRAMGVEFKCGVEVGRDITIKKLREEGYKAFYVAIGAQAGRKAGVPGEEAEGVLTGLEFLRSVNQNAQEIRLSGRTVVIGGGNVAVDVARTALRAGSDTVSMYCLESREIMPAAADEIAEAEEEGITICNSWGPKEVLTENGRVSGVVFKKCISVFDETGRFNPGYDEEQLLTVECEAVLVSIGQSVQWGELLAGTKAELNRNGTVKADPLTLQTGEPDIFVGGDVYTGPKFAIDAIAAGKEGSVSIHRFVHEGQSLTIGRNRRQFIELDKENLKLEPESFDNAKRQIPGRKSPAQKADFHDLRSTFTEEQVKTEANRCLGCGATIVDPNKCIGCGICTTKCEFDAIHLSRDLPEASNMYKAEDKMKAILPYMLKREIKIKFKGKKGREGQNA
;
A
#
# COMPACT_ATOMS: atom_id res chain seq x y z
N MET A 1 4.92 -44.64 21.17
CA MET A 1 5.52 -43.88 20.04
C MET A 1 5.59 -44.87 18.90
N ALA A 2 4.93 -44.60 17.76
CA ALA A 2 5.10 -45.45 16.58
C ALA A 2 6.59 -45.51 16.23
N GLU A 3 7.15 -46.69 15.96
CA GLU A 3 8.53 -46.82 15.51
C GLU A 3 8.70 -46.03 14.21
N GLY A 4 9.68 -45.13 14.17
CA GLY A 4 9.95 -44.31 12.99
C GLY A 4 10.36 -45.18 11.80
N ARG A 5 9.89 -44.83 10.59
CA ARG A 5 10.22 -45.55 9.36
C ARG A 5 11.71 -45.38 9.04
N GLU A 6 12.49 -46.44 9.23
CA GLU A 6 13.96 -46.40 9.14
C GLU A 6 14.45 -45.94 7.76
N LEU A 7 13.77 -46.37 6.69
CA LEU A 7 14.13 -45.98 5.32
C LEU A 7 13.93 -44.49 5.06
N ILE A 8 12.88 -43.90 5.62
CA ILE A 8 12.61 -42.45 5.50
C ILE A 8 13.65 -41.64 6.29
N LEU A 9 14.03 -42.08 7.49
CA LEU A 9 15.13 -41.45 8.25
C LEU A 9 16.44 -41.45 7.46
N LYS A 10 16.79 -42.60 6.86
CA LYS A 10 17.98 -42.72 6.01
C LYS A 10 17.90 -41.80 4.79
N LEU A 11 16.72 -41.69 4.17
CA LEU A 11 16.50 -40.82 3.02
C LEU A 11 16.64 -39.34 3.40
N GLY A 12 16.01 -38.91 4.48
CA GLY A 12 16.15 -37.55 5.01
C GLY A 12 17.60 -37.19 5.32
N GLN A 13 18.34 -38.12 5.95
CA GLN A 13 19.77 -37.95 6.23
C GLN A 13 20.64 -37.89 4.95
N LYS A 14 20.23 -38.58 3.87
CA LYS A 14 20.95 -38.60 2.59
C LYS A 14 20.77 -37.30 1.81
N ILE A 15 19.58 -36.69 1.86
CA ILE A 15 19.24 -35.49 1.08
C ILE A 15 19.64 -34.20 1.83
N THR A 16 19.57 -34.20 3.17
CA THR A 16 19.82 -32.99 3.97
C THR A 16 21.18 -32.35 3.71
N ASP A 17 21.19 -31.04 3.58
CA ASP A 17 22.37 -30.19 3.47
C ASP A 17 22.66 -29.41 4.76
N ARG A 18 21.93 -29.69 5.86
CA ARG A 18 22.23 -29.15 7.19
C ARG A 18 23.57 -29.67 7.71
N ILE A 19 24.46 -28.75 8.06
CA ILE A 19 25.82 -29.07 8.52
C ILE A 19 25.80 -29.58 9.97
N GLY A 20 26.27 -30.82 10.15
CA GLY A 20 26.54 -31.43 11.46
C GLY A 20 25.30 -31.96 12.18
N VAL A 21 24.24 -32.29 11.44
CA VAL A 21 22.98 -32.78 12.01
C VAL A 21 22.82 -34.27 11.73
N LYS A 22 22.37 -35.01 12.76
CA LYS A 22 21.86 -36.38 12.64
C LYS A 22 20.34 -36.31 12.64
N VAL A 23 19.71 -36.68 11.52
CA VAL A 23 18.24 -36.60 11.35
C VAL A 23 17.54 -37.57 12.30
N THR A 24 16.49 -37.07 12.96
CA THR A 24 15.62 -37.80 13.88
C THR A 24 14.16 -37.74 13.41
N THR A 25 13.25 -38.47 14.07
CA THR A 25 11.82 -38.45 13.73
C THR A 25 11.13 -37.12 14.07
N SER A 26 11.77 -36.26 14.88
CA SER A 26 11.29 -34.90 15.15
C SER A 26 11.77 -33.86 14.13
N ASP A 27 12.71 -34.22 13.25
CA ASP A 27 13.26 -33.30 12.27
C ASP A 27 12.37 -33.20 11.01
N PRO A 28 12.31 -32.01 10.37
CA PRO A 28 11.56 -31.77 9.13
C PRO A 28 11.88 -32.73 8.01
N GLU A 29 13.14 -33.15 7.89
CA GLU A 29 13.58 -34.12 6.88
C GLU A 29 12.88 -35.47 7.01
N TYR A 30 12.44 -35.84 8.22
CA TYR A 30 11.69 -37.07 8.42
C TYR A 30 10.21 -36.85 8.16
N TRP A 31 9.55 -35.98 8.93
CA TRP A 31 8.09 -35.90 8.87
C TRP A 31 7.58 -35.31 7.54
N GLY A 32 8.35 -34.43 6.90
CA GLY A 32 8.01 -33.89 5.57
C GLY A 32 8.15 -34.93 4.44
N LEU A 33 9.01 -35.93 4.59
CA LEU A 33 9.08 -37.07 3.67
C LEU A 33 8.06 -38.16 4.05
N ALA A 34 7.87 -38.42 5.35
CA ALA A 34 7.04 -39.51 5.83
C ALA A 34 5.56 -39.36 5.47
N CYS A 35 5.08 -38.12 5.28
CA CYS A 35 3.70 -37.85 4.92
C CYS A 35 3.35 -38.27 3.48
N VAL A 36 4.31 -38.19 2.54
CA VAL A 36 4.05 -38.43 1.10
C VAL A 36 4.89 -39.54 0.47
N ILE A 37 5.98 -39.97 1.10
CA ILE A 37 6.91 -40.97 0.54
C ILE A 37 6.67 -42.35 1.14
N THR A 38 6.51 -43.36 0.29
CA THR A 38 6.41 -44.78 0.70
C THR A 38 7.79 -45.39 0.95
N ASP A 39 7.85 -46.52 1.67
CA ASP A 39 9.12 -47.19 1.94
C ASP A 39 9.75 -47.72 0.64
N GLU A 40 8.92 -48.15 -0.30
CA GLU A 40 9.38 -48.60 -1.61
C GLU A 40 10.02 -47.47 -2.44
N MET A 41 9.40 -46.28 -2.43
CA MET A 41 9.99 -45.09 -3.06
C MET A 41 11.31 -44.71 -2.38
N ALA A 42 11.38 -44.84 -1.06
CA ALA A 42 12.61 -44.56 -0.32
C ALA A 42 13.75 -45.53 -0.68
N GLU A 43 13.46 -46.82 -0.89
CA GLU A 43 14.45 -47.79 -1.41
C GLU A 43 15.03 -47.36 -2.76
N VAL A 44 14.17 -46.90 -3.68
CA VAL A 44 14.59 -46.41 -5.00
C VAL A 44 15.44 -45.15 -4.86
N ALA A 45 15.00 -44.16 -4.08
CA ALA A 45 15.77 -42.92 -3.88
C ALA A 45 17.11 -43.15 -3.16
N LEU A 46 17.17 -44.08 -2.20
CA LEU A 46 18.41 -44.42 -1.50
C LEU A 46 19.46 -45.03 -2.44
N ALA A 47 19.03 -45.73 -3.49
CA ALA A 47 19.89 -46.29 -4.53
C ALA A 47 20.49 -45.23 -5.48
N MET A 48 19.88 -44.05 -5.57
CA MET A 48 20.36 -42.92 -6.36
C MET A 48 21.49 -42.17 -5.64
N LYS A 49 22.22 -41.32 -6.37
CA LYS A 49 23.12 -40.33 -5.80
C LYS A 49 22.46 -38.95 -5.91
N VAL A 50 22.58 -38.14 -4.86
CA VAL A 50 22.01 -36.78 -4.85
C VAL A 50 22.69 -35.95 -5.93
N ARG A 51 21.90 -35.28 -6.77
CA ARG A 51 22.32 -34.47 -7.92
C ARG A 51 23.22 -35.16 -8.95
N VAL A 52 23.14 -36.48 -9.06
CA VAL A 52 23.80 -37.24 -10.13
C VAL A 52 22.74 -37.91 -11.00
N PRO A 53 22.62 -37.53 -12.28
CA PRO A 53 21.67 -38.17 -13.19
C PRO A 53 21.91 -39.68 -13.34
N ALA A 54 20.83 -40.45 -13.42
CA ALA A 54 20.87 -41.88 -13.63
C ALA A 54 19.68 -42.38 -14.46
N THR A 55 19.90 -43.44 -15.25
CA THR A 55 18.84 -44.08 -16.03
C THR A 55 18.01 -45.02 -15.16
N ALA A 56 16.76 -45.29 -15.58
CA ALA A 56 15.90 -46.25 -14.90
C ALA A 56 16.55 -47.63 -14.77
N GLN A 57 17.26 -48.10 -15.80
CA GLN A 57 17.98 -49.39 -15.79
C GLN A 57 19.10 -49.41 -14.74
N TRP A 58 19.84 -48.32 -14.61
CA TRP A 58 20.90 -48.19 -13.62
C TRP A 58 20.34 -48.19 -12.19
N ILE A 59 19.22 -47.51 -11.98
CA ILE A 59 18.54 -47.41 -10.69
C ILE A 59 17.95 -48.77 -10.31
N ALA A 60 17.23 -49.42 -11.23
CA ALA A 60 16.61 -50.74 -11.06
C ALA A 60 17.63 -51.79 -10.60
N LYS A 61 18.81 -51.81 -11.23
CA LYS A 61 19.92 -52.70 -10.86
C LYS A 61 20.40 -52.48 -9.42
N ARG A 62 20.40 -51.24 -8.92
CA ARG A 62 20.86 -50.91 -7.56
C ARG A 62 19.80 -51.16 -6.50
N CYS A 63 18.53 -50.83 -6.76
CA CYS A 63 17.44 -51.11 -5.83
C CYS A 63 16.94 -52.56 -5.93
N LYS A 64 17.48 -53.37 -6.86
CA LYS A 64 17.13 -54.78 -7.07
C LYS A 64 15.65 -54.99 -7.41
N LYS A 65 15.08 -54.08 -8.20
CA LYS A 65 13.70 -54.15 -8.74
C LYS A 65 13.76 -54.38 -10.25
N SER A 66 12.63 -54.77 -10.86
CA SER A 66 12.52 -54.81 -12.32
C SER A 66 12.59 -53.40 -12.89
N VAL A 67 12.95 -53.27 -14.17
CA VAL A 67 13.03 -51.95 -14.82
C VAL A 67 11.64 -51.33 -14.88
N GLU A 68 10.62 -52.12 -15.22
CA GLU A 68 9.23 -51.70 -15.35
C GLU A 68 8.69 -51.12 -14.03
N ARG A 69 8.86 -51.85 -12.91
CA ARG A 69 8.42 -51.38 -11.59
C ARG A 69 9.21 -50.14 -11.15
N THR A 70 10.48 -50.06 -11.52
CA THR A 70 11.31 -48.88 -11.22
C THR A 70 10.82 -47.67 -12.00
N GLU A 71 10.45 -47.82 -13.27
CA GLU A 71 9.90 -46.73 -14.09
C GLU A 71 8.55 -46.23 -13.55
N GLU A 72 7.66 -47.13 -13.13
CA GLU A 72 6.41 -46.77 -12.45
C GLU A 72 6.69 -45.92 -11.20
N LEU A 73 7.57 -46.40 -10.31
CA LEU A 73 7.93 -45.69 -9.08
C LEU A 73 8.60 -44.34 -9.39
N LEU A 74 9.48 -44.27 -10.39
CA LEU A 74 10.12 -43.01 -10.79
C LEU A 74 9.10 -41.99 -11.31
N GLN A 75 8.09 -42.45 -12.06
CA GLN A 75 7.01 -41.57 -12.49
C GLN A 75 6.17 -41.07 -11.30
N GLU A 76 5.77 -41.96 -10.39
CA GLU A 76 5.05 -41.59 -9.17
C GLU A 76 5.86 -40.60 -8.31
N MET A 77 7.15 -40.87 -8.10
CA MET A 77 8.08 -40.01 -7.36
C MET A 77 8.25 -38.64 -8.04
N SER A 78 8.21 -38.57 -9.37
CA SER A 78 8.26 -37.31 -10.13
C SER A 78 6.99 -36.49 -9.96
N VAL A 79 5.82 -37.14 -9.96
CA VAL A 79 4.54 -36.48 -9.69
C VAL A 79 4.47 -35.95 -8.25
N ILE A 80 4.91 -36.75 -7.28
CA ILE A 80 5.02 -36.34 -5.87
C ILE A 80 6.00 -35.18 -5.69
N GLY A 81 7.05 -35.11 -6.52
CA GLY A 81 8.10 -34.10 -6.43
C GLY A 81 9.34 -34.55 -5.65
N LEU A 82 9.50 -35.85 -5.37
CA LEU A 82 10.74 -36.34 -4.74
C LEU A 82 11.93 -36.29 -5.70
N ILE A 83 11.70 -36.45 -7.00
CA ILE A 83 12.73 -36.44 -8.04
C ILE A 83 12.32 -35.55 -9.21
N GLU A 84 13.31 -35.18 -10.00
CA GLU A 84 13.17 -34.53 -11.30
C GLU A 84 13.81 -35.38 -12.40
N TYR A 85 13.65 -34.96 -13.66
CA TYR A 85 14.29 -35.60 -14.81
C TYR A 85 14.64 -34.59 -15.90
N ASN A 86 15.59 -34.97 -16.74
CA ASN A 86 16.02 -34.19 -17.89
C ASN A 86 16.54 -35.09 -19.03
N TRP A 87 16.95 -34.48 -20.13
CA TRP A 87 17.54 -35.11 -21.31
C TRP A 87 18.91 -34.48 -21.64
N GLU A 88 19.63 -34.06 -20.61
CA GLU A 88 20.93 -33.37 -20.72
C GLU A 88 22.08 -34.38 -20.75
N ASN A 89 22.06 -35.26 -21.74
CA ASN A 89 23.12 -36.21 -22.06
C ASN A 89 23.35 -36.27 -23.58
N GLU A 90 24.50 -36.81 -24.00
CA GLU A 90 24.95 -36.78 -25.40
C GLU A 90 23.93 -37.41 -26.38
N ASP A 91 23.25 -38.46 -25.94
CA ASP A 91 22.28 -39.23 -26.71
C ASP A 91 20.81 -38.83 -26.44
N ARG A 92 20.58 -37.78 -25.63
CA ARG A 92 19.27 -37.18 -25.35
C ARG A 92 18.22 -38.19 -24.84
N HIS A 93 18.62 -39.14 -23.99
CA HIS A 93 17.69 -40.05 -23.32
C HIS A 93 17.25 -39.52 -21.94
N LYS A 94 16.07 -39.94 -21.47
CA LYS A 94 15.53 -39.51 -20.16
C LYS A 94 16.39 -40.05 -19.01
N GLN A 95 16.85 -39.16 -18.14
CA GLN A 95 17.58 -39.50 -16.92
C GLN A 95 16.95 -38.81 -15.71
N TYR A 96 17.00 -39.48 -14.56
CA TYR A 96 16.37 -39.04 -13.31
C TYR A 96 17.40 -38.51 -12.33
N VAL A 97 17.04 -37.47 -11.58
CA VAL A 97 17.90 -36.82 -10.59
C VAL A 97 17.16 -36.77 -9.25
N LEU A 98 17.84 -37.19 -8.20
CA LEU A 98 17.41 -36.95 -6.82
C LEU A 98 17.97 -35.58 -6.39
N PRO A 99 17.16 -34.51 -6.32
CA PRO A 99 17.65 -33.18 -5.97
C PRO A 99 17.92 -33.07 -4.45
N MET A 100 18.47 -31.94 -4.03
CA MET A 100 18.45 -31.53 -2.61
C MET A 100 17.04 -31.07 -2.20
N PHE A 101 16.84 -30.66 -0.95
CA PHE A 101 15.52 -30.18 -0.52
C PHE A 101 15.13 -28.85 -1.17
N VAL A 102 16.02 -27.85 -1.15
CA VAL A 102 15.73 -26.51 -1.69
C VAL A 102 16.97 -25.90 -2.38
N PRO A 103 16.85 -25.45 -3.64
CA PRO A 103 15.78 -25.77 -4.59
C PRO A 103 15.74 -27.28 -4.86
N GLY A 104 14.55 -27.87 -4.99
CA GLY A 104 14.42 -29.30 -5.24
C GLY A 104 13.20 -29.94 -4.59
N CYS A 105 13.37 -31.09 -3.94
CA CYS A 105 12.24 -31.96 -3.63
C CYS A 105 11.20 -31.34 -2.68
N ALA A 106 11.61 -30.55 -1.69
CA ALA A 106 10.65 -29.86 -0.82
C ALA A 106 9.84 -28.80 -1.59
N GLU A 107 10.48 -28.11 -2.54
CA GLU A 107 9.82 -27.17 -3.44
C GLU A 107 8.87 -27.89 -4.41
N PHE A 108 9.32 -28.95 -5.06
CA PHE A 108 8.52 -29.69 -6.05
C PHE A 108 7.31 -30.39 -5.41
N MET A 109 7.43 -30.86 -4.16
CA MET A 109 6.29 -31.33 -3.37
C MET A 109 5.28 -30.22 -3.13
N MET A 110 5.75 -28.99 -2.84
CA MET A 110 4.87 -27.83 -2.69
C MET A 110 4.22 -27.38 -3.99
N MET A 111 4.81 -27.68 -5.15
CA MET A 111 4.19 -27.37 -6.45
C MET A 111 2.97 -28.24 -6.77
N ASN A 112 2.78 -29.38 -6.10
CA ASN A 112 1.60 -30.22 -6.26
C ASN A 112 0.44 -29.71 -5.38
N ALA A 113 -0.51 -28.98 -5.98
CA ALA A 113 -1.59 -28.33 -5.26
C ALA A 113 -2.44 -29.32 -4.45
N LYS A 114 -2.87 -30.42 -5.07
CA LYS A 114 -3.70 -31.44 -4.43
C LYS A 114 -3.01 -32.06 -3.22
N GLN A 115 -1.73 -32.41 -3.39
CA GLN A 115 -0.93 -32.99 -2.31
C GLN A 115 -0.75 -32.04 -1.12
N VAL A 116 -0.58 -30.74 -1.39
CA VAL A 116 -0.44 -29.73 -0.33
C VAL A 116 -1.72 -29.57 0.49
N GLU A 117 -2.89 -29.67 -0.13
CA GLU A 117 -4.17 -29.67 0.61
C GLU A 117 -4.35 -30.95 1.46
N GLU A 118 -3.88 -32.09 0.97
CA GLU A 118 -3.93 -33.38 1.70
C GLU A 118 -2.87 -33.46 2.83
N HIS A 119 -1.74 -32.77 2.66
CA HIS A 119 -0.58 -32.77 3.56
C HIS A 119 -0.07 -31.35 3.82
N PRO A 120 -0.81 -30.53 4.59
CA PRO A 120 -0.44 -29.13 4.84
C PRO A 120 0.90 -28.97 5.59
N GLU A 121 1.37 -30.01 6.29
CA GLU A 121 2.71 -30.04 6.90
C GLU A 121 3.84 -29.82 5.88
N LEU A 122 3.62 -30.10 4.59
CA LEU A 122 4.60 -29.80 3.54
C LEU A 122 4.97 -28.31 3.48
N ALA A 123 4.06 -27.41 3.87
CA ALA A 123 4.34 -25.98 3.89
C ALA A 123 5.35 -25.62 5.01
N ASP A 124 5.25 -26.25 6.17
CA ASP A 124 6.26 -26.13 7.23
C ASP A 124 7.57 -26.80 6.82
N PHE A 125 7.49 -27.95 6.15
CA PHE A 125 8.67 -28.65 5.66
C PHE A 125 9.49 -27.79 4.68
N PHE A 126 8.83 -27.20 3.67
CA PHE A 126 9.48 -26.34 2.69
C PHE A 126 10.05 -25.07 3.33
N GLU A 127 9.33 -24.45 4.28
CA GLU A 127 9.83 -23.29 5.03
C GLU A 127 11.13 -23.63 5.77
N GLN A 128 11.14 -24.77 6.48
CA GLN A 128 12.27 -25.18 7.31
C GLN A 128 13.46 -25.58 6.44
N MET A 129 13.24 -26.29 5.34
CA MET A 129 14.31 -26.67 4.40
C MET A 129 14.86 -25.47 3.63
N ALA A 130 14.07 -24.43 3.40
CA ALA A 130 14.59 -23.19 2.85
C ALA A 130 15.48 -22.41 3.85
N ARG A 131 15.33 -22.64 5.16
CA ARG A 131 15.97 -21.82 6.22
C ARG A 131 17.12 -22.54 6.94
N LEU A 132 16.86 -23.73 7.48
CA LEU A 132 17.76 -24.43 8.41
C LEU A 132 19.15 -24.74 7.81
N PRO A 133 19.28 -25.16 6.54
CA PRO A 133 20.59 -25.43 5.96
C PRO A 133 21.48 -24.18 5.86
N LEU A 134 20.85 -23.01 5.74
CA LEU A 134 21.53 -21.75 5.50
C LEU A 134 22.01 -21.07 6.78
N GLU A 135 21.44 -21.41 7.95
CA GLU A 135 21.69 -20.76 9.25
C GLU A 135 23.18 -20.55 9.56
N LYS A 136 24.02 -21.54 9.26
CA LYS A 136 25.47 -21.48 9.53
C LYS A 136 26.30 -20.99 8.35
N VAL A 137 25.74 -20.98 7.14
CA VAL A 137 26.48 -20.81 5.88
C VAL A 137 26.39 -19.37 5.37
N THR A 138 25.26 -18.71 5.54
CA THR A 138 24.97 -17.38 4.99
C THR A 138 26.06 -16.30 5.20
N PRO A 139 26.73 -16.16 6.37
CA PRO A 139 27.77 -15.15 6.54
C PRO A 139 29.09 -15.48 5.80
N MET A 140 29.23 -16.68 5.26
CA MET A 140 30.41 -17.15 4.53
C MET A 140 30.19 -17.21 3.02
N VAL A 141 29.05 -16.72 2.54
CA VAL A 141 28.72 -16.71 1.12
C VAL A 141 29.36 -15.49 0.45
N PRO A 142 30.26 -15.69 -0.54
CA PRO A 142 30.81 -14.60 -1.33
C PRO A 142 29.76 -13.98 -2.26
N TYR A 143 30.14 -12.92 -2.97
CA TYR A 143 29.36 -12.43 -4.11
C TYR A 143 29.07 -13.57 -5.11
N GLY A 144 27.89 -13.55 -5.71
CA GLY A 144 27.42 -14.58 -6.64
C GLY A 144 26.76 -15.78 -5.95
N GLY A 145 26.59 -15.73 -4.63
CA GLY A 145 25.84 -16.75 -3.88
C GLY A 145 26.54 -18.11 -3.75
N ALA A 146 27.64 -18.35 -4.47
CA ALA A 146 28.42 -19.60 -4.44
C ALA A 146 27.60 -20.88 -4.70
N GLY A 147 26.64 -20.84 -5.62
CA GLY A 147 25.84 -22.02 -5.93
C GLY A 147 24.76 -22.34 -4.90
N ILE A 148 24.30 -21.32 -4.17
CA ILE A 148 23.26 -21.43 -3.15
C ILE A 148 22.06 -20.57 -3.55
N GLY A 149 20.87 -21.17 -3.46
CA GLY A 149 19.59 -20.47 -3.58
C GLY A 149 19.35 -19.86 -4.96
N MET A 150 18.86 -18.62 -4.95
CA MET A 150 18.40 -17.89 -6.12
C MET A 150 19.24 -16.61 -6.31
N HIS A 151 19.46 -16.23 -7.57
CA HIS A 151 20.22 -15.04 -7.96
C HIS A 151 19.27 -13.99 -8.56
N VAL A 152 19.33 -12.76 -8.06
CA VAL A 152 18.51 -11.65 -8.56
C VAL A 152 19.02 -11.22 -9.93
N ILE A 153 18.10 -11.12 -10.89
CA ILE A 153 18.36 -10.46 -12.16
C ILE A 153 17.71 -9.08 -12.13
N PRO A 154 18.46 -8.01 -12.45
CA PRO A 154 17.88 -6.68 -12.58
C PRO A 154 16.80 -6.66 -13.66
N VAL A 155 15.80 -5.80 -13.49
CA VAL A 155 14.91 -5.46 -14.60
C VAL A 155 15.74 -4.95 -15.76
N GLU A 156 15.66 -5.63 -16.90
CA GLU A 156 16.61 -5.45 -18.02
C GLU A 156 16.62 -4.01 -18.53
N LYS A 157 15.44 -3.38 -18.65
CA LYS A 157 15.30 -1.96 -19.04
C LYS A 157 15.92 -0.96 -18.03
N ALA A 158 16.25 -1.40 -16.82
CA ALA A 158 16.94 -0.57 -15.81
C ALA A 158 18.47 -0.65 -15.92
N ILE A 159 19.01 -1.60 -16.70
CA ILE A 159 20.45 -1.70 -16.97
C ILE A 159 20.83 -0.61 -17.97
N PRO A 160 21.76 0.30 -17.65
CA PRO A 160 22.14 1.36 -18.58
C PRO A 160 22.82 0.81 -19.82
N ALA A 161 22.33 1.19 -21.01
CA ALA A 161 22.88 0.74 -22.30
C ALA A 161 24.38 1.05 -22.52
N ARG A 162 24.96 1.98 -21.75
CA ARG A 162 26.37 2.39 -21.86
C ARG A 162 27.31 1.64 -20.90
N GLN A 163 26.81 0.75 -20.06
CA GLN A 163 27.64 -0.03 -19.13
C GLN A 163 27.99 -1.39 -19.74
N GLU A 164 29.23 -1.85 -19.50
CA GLU A 164 29.58 -3.25 -19.70
C GLU A 164 28.71 -4.11 -18.77
N SER A 165 27.97 -5.05 -19.36
CA SER A 165 27.14 -6.02 -18.65
C SER A 165 27.49 -7.43 -19.14
N ALA A 166 27.26 -8.44 -18.31
CA ALA A 166 27.45 -9.83 -18.69
C ALA A 166 26.13 -10.40 -19.23
N ASP A 167 26.20 -11.28 -20.24
CA ASP A 167 25.01 -11.89 -20.84
C ASP A 167 24.07 -12.53 -19.81
N ILE A 168 24.63 -13.22 -18.81
CA ILE A 168 23.88 -13.89 -17.72
C ILE A 168 23.07 -12.93 -16.83
N GLU A 169 23.34 -11.61 -16.90
CA GLU A 169 22.64 -10.57 -16.16
C GLU A 169 21.35 -10.11 -16.87
N HIS A 170 21.04 -10.65 -18.06
CA HIS A 170 19.87 -10.29 -18.87
C HIS A 170 18.86 -11.43 -18.91
N ILE A 171 17.57 -11.13 -18.71
CA ILE A 171 16.51 -12.14 -18.83
C ILE A 171 16.41 -12.61 -20.28
N SER A 172 16.55 -11.68 -21.24
CA SER A 172 16.52 -11.99 -22.67
C SER A 172 17.56 -13.04 -23.07
N HIS A 173 18.77 -13.01 -22.49
CA HIS A 173 19.80 -14.03 -22.72
C HIS A 173 19.28 -15.43 -22.36
N TRP A 174 18.71 -15.57 -21.17
CA TRP A 174 18.19 -16.85 -20.69
C TRP A 174 17.02 -17.34 -21.52
N LEU A 175 16.07 -16.47 -21.87
CA LEU A 175 14.96 -16.85 -22.75
C LEU A 175 15.47 -17.33 -24.12
N ASN A 176 16.36 -16.56 -24.76
CA ASN A 176 16.96 -16.92 -26.05
C ASN A 176 17.69 -18.27 -26.02
N LYS A 177 18.36 -18.59 -24.91
CA LYS A 177 19.09 -19.85 -24.73
C LYS A 177 18.18 -21.08 -24.82
N TYR A 178 16.95 -21.00 -24.31
CA TYR A 178 16.02 -22.12 -24.25
C TYR A 178 15.02 -22.20 -25.43
N LYS A 179 15.12 -21.29 -26.41
CA LYS A 179 14.46 -21.38 -27.74
C LYS A 179 12.96 -21.72 -27.66
N ASP A 180 12.21 -20.95 -26.88
CA ASP A 180 10.74 -21.08 -26.77
C ASP A 180 10.23 -22.35 -26.07
N LYS A 181 11.09 -22.98 -25.27
CA LYS A 181 10.69 -24.07 -24.38
C LYS A 181 10.43 -23.55 -22.97
N TYR A 182 9.21 -23.04 -22.75
CA TYR A 182 8.78 -22.44 -21.48
C TYR A 182 7.49 -23.09 -20.95
N ALA A 183 7.39 -23.19 -19.63
CA ALA A 183 6.14 -23.49 -18.95
C ALA A 183 5.97 -22.57 -17.75
N VAL A 184 4.74 -22.32 -17.33
CA VAL A 184 4.43 -21.59 -16.10
C VAL A 184 3.61 -22.45 -15.15
N GLY A 185 3.87 -22.29 -13.87
CA GLY A 185 3.06 -22.86 -12.80
C GLY A 185 2.92 -21.92 -11.62
N ALA A 186 2.07 -22.34 -10.68
CA ALA A 186 1.81 -21.62 -9.46
C ALA A 186 3.08 -21.45 -8.60
N CYS A 187 3.25 -20.26 -8.00
CA CYS A 187 4.38 -20.00 -7.11
C CYS A 187 4.31 -20.83 -5.81
N SER A 188 5.22 -21.80 -5.67
CA SER A 188 5.39 -22.67 -4.50
C SER A 188 5.52 -21.89 -3.18
N CYS A 189 6.28 -20.78 -3.18
CA CYS A 189 6.49 -19.93 -2.02
C CYS A 189 5.21 -19.24 -1.56
N ARG A 190 4.35 -18.78 -2.49
CA ARG A 190 3.08 -18.13 -2.15
C ARG A 190 2.07 -19.13 -1.62
N ARG A 191 2.01 -20.32 -2.23
CA ARG A 191 1.23 -21.45 -1.70
C ARG A 191 1.64 -21.78 -0.27
N GLN A 192 2.94 -21.89 -0.01
CA GLN A 192 3.47 -22.14 1.33
C GLN A 192 2.96 -21.11 2.33
N GLN A 193 3.03 -19.81 2.01
CA GLN A 193 2.55 -18.78 2.93
C GLN A 193 1.03 -18.82 3.13
N ARG A 194 0.25 -19.12 2.07
CA ARG A 194 -1.21 -19.32 2.21
C ARG A 194 -1.50 -20.43 3.22
N VAL A 195 -0.93 -21.61 3.04
CA VAL A 195 -1.19 -22.77 3.90
C VAL A 195 -0.79 -22.50 5.35
N ARG A 196 0.29 -21.72 5.56
CA ARG A 196 0.75 -21.30 6.89
C ARG A 196 -0.09 -20.18 7.53
N GLY A 197 -1.01 -19.54 6.79
CA GLY A 197 -1.71 -18.34 7.26
C GLY A 197 -0.81 -17.10 7.35
N GLU A 198 0.31 -17.11 6.64
CA GLU A 198 1.37 -16.08 6.70
C GLU A 198 1.50 -15.28 5.39
N GLY A 199 0.52 -15.39 4.48
CA GLY A 199 0.50 -14.65 3.22
C GLY A 199 0.42 -13.13 3.43
N THR A 200 0.89 -12.35 2.46
CA THR A 200 0.97 -10.88 2.54
C THR A 200 0.03 -10.14 1.58
N GLY A 201 -0.91 -10.85 0.96
CA GLY A 201 -1.73 -10.37 -0.17
C GLY A 201 -1.16 -10.74 -1.54
N ASP A 202 0.01 -11.38 -1.59
CA ASP A 202 0.60 -11.89 -2.83
C ASP A 202 0.12 -13.33 -3.05
N LEU A 203 -0.93 -13.52 -3.86
CA LEU A 203 -1.56 -14.83 -3.99
C LEU A 203 -0.78 -15.76 -4.91
N GLU A 204 -1.00 -17.05 -4.71
CA GLU A 204 -0.49 -18.08 -5.60
C GLU A 204 -1.15 -17.99 -6.98
N ASP A 205 -0.33 -17.88 -8.02
CA ASP A 205 -0.75 -17.83 -9.42
C ASP A 205 0.46 -18.15 -10.31
N ASP A 206 0.22 -18.22 -11.62
CA ASP A 206 1.17 -18.52 -12.70
C ASP A 206 2.29 -17.47 -12.80
N LEU A 207 3.31 -17.64 -11.95
CA LEU A 207 4.43 -16.70 -11.79
C LEU A 207 5.80 -17.38 -11.73
N CYS A 208 5.83 -18.72 -11.65
CA CYS A 208 7.06 -19.49 -11.70
C CYS A 208 7.24 -20.04 -13.11
N ILE A 209 8.21 -19.52 -13.85
CA ILE A 209 8.47 -19.89 -15.24
C ILE A 209 9.57 -20.95 -15.25
N GLY A 210 9.24 -22.18 -15.65
CA GLY A 210 10.22 -23.22 -15.95
C GLY A 210 10.74 -23.09 -17.38
N VAL A 211 12.03 -23.34 -17.58
CA VAL A 211 12.69 -23.26 -18.90
C VAL A 211 13.38 -24.56 -19.26
N GLY A 212 13.46 -24.87 -20.55
CA GLY A 212 14.15 -26.06 -21.03
C GLY A 212 13.47 -27.35 -20.55
N ASP A 213 14.25 -28.30 -20.05
CA ASP A 213 13.70 -29.60 -19.60
C ASP A 213 12.82 -29.48 -18.35
N MET A 214 12.97 -28.41 -17.57
CA MET A 214 12.06 -28.12 -16.47
C MET A 214 10.66 -27.75 -16.96
N ALA A 215 10.54 -27.13 -18.14
CA ALA A 215 9.23 -26.86 -18.72
C ALA A 215 8.46 -28.17 -18.96
N ASP A 216 9.12 -29.19 -19.52
CA ASP A 216 8.51 -30.51 -19.71
C ASP A 216 8.15 -31.16 -18.38
N TYR A 217 9.07 -31.13 -17.40
CA TYR A 217 8.79 -31.68 -16.07
C TYR A 217 7.54 -31.06 -15.43
N LEU A 218 7.39 -29.73 -15.52
CA LEU A 218 6.22 -29.04 -14.98
C LEU A 218 4.92 -29.51 -15.65
N VAL A 219 4.90 -29.62 -16.97
CA VAL A 219 3.70 -30.01 -17.71
C VAL A 219 3.38 -31.49 -17.52
N GLU A 220 4.36 -32.37 -17.72
CA GLU A 220 4.19 -33.82 -17.62
C GLU A 220 3.81 -34.30 -16.22
N THR A 221 4.20 -33.55 -15.18
CA THR A 221 3.82 -33.87 -13.79
C THR A 221 2.59 -33.11 -13.29
N GLY A 222 1.91 -32.35 -14.16
CA GLY A 222 0.68 -31.61 -13.83
C GLY A 222 0.90 -30.40 -12.90
N LYS A 223 2.12 -29.87 -12.85
CA LYS A 223 2.51 -28.71 -12.01
C LYS A 223 2.46 -27.37 -12.75
N GLY A 224 2.30 -27.39 -14.08
CA GLY A 224 2.24 -26.20 -14.91
C GLY A 224 1.71 -26.48 -16.31
N ARG A 225 1.78 -25.46 -17.17
CA ARG A 225 1.37 -25.51 -18.58
C ARG A 225 2.41 -24.84 -19.46
N TYR A 226 2.54 -25.29 -20.71
CA TYR A 226 3.36 -24.61 -21.69
C TYR A 226 2.84 -23.20 -21.97
N ILE A 227 3.76 -22.28 -22.21
CA ILE A 227 3.49 -20.89 -22.62
C ILE A 227 4.48 -20.47 -23.70
N ASP A 228 4.11 -19.49 -24.50
CA ASP A 228 4.99 -18.91 -25.52
C ASP A 228 5.81 -17.73 -24.95
N TYR A 229 6.70 -17.19 -25.79
CA TYR A 229 7.54 -16.06 -25.44
C TYR A 229 6.72 -14.79 -25.10
N GLU A 230 5.63 -14.54 -25.81
CA GLU A 230 4.80 -13.35 -25.60
C GLU A 230 4.15 -13.38 -24.22
N GLU A 231 3.59 -14.54 -23.83
CA GLU A 231 3.02 -14.73 -22.50
C GLU A 231 4.09 -14.67 -21.39
N VAL A 232 5.30 -15.19 -21.62
CA VAL A 232 6.44 -15.00 -20.70
C VAL A 232 6.71 -13.51 -20.47
N MET A 233 6.82 -12.73 -21.55
CA MET A 233 7.10 -11.29 -21.45
C MET A 233 5.97 -10.53 -20.77
N GLU A 234 4.71 -10.92 -20.99
CA GLU A 234 3.56 -10.34 -20.30
C GLU A 234 3.61 -10.62 -18.79
N ILE A 235 3.94 -11.85 -18.37
CA ILE A 235 4.11 -12.22 -16.97
C ILE A 235 5.22 -11.38 -16.32
N LEU A 236 6.38 -11.25 -16.97
CA LEU A 236 7.51 -10.46 -16.48
C LEU A 236 7.14 -8.98 -16.33
N GLN A 237 6.46 -8.41 -17.32
CA GLN A 237 6.03 -7.01 -17.28
C GLN A 237 5.00 -6.76 -16.16
N ARG A 238 4.00 -7.65 -16.00
CA ARG A 238 3.05 -7.55 -14.87
C ARG A 238 3.76 -7.69 -13.52
N ALA A 239 4.74 -8.58 -13.41
CA ALA A 239 5.55 -8.72 -12.20
C ALA A 239 6.30 -7.42 -11.86
N GLU A 240 6.95 -6.79 -12.84
CA GLU A 240 7.62 -5.49 -12.68
C GLU A 240 6.66 -4.37 -12.29
N ASP A 241 5.46 -4.34 -12.88
CA ASP A 241 4.46 -3.33 -12.57
C ASP A 241 3.95 -3.43 -11.13
N ASN A 242 3.89 -4.65 -10.59
CA ASN A 242 3.59 -4.93 -9.19
C ASN A 242 4.83 -4.86 -8.26
N GLY A 243 6.02 -4.61 -8.81
CA GLY A 243 7.29 -4.47 -8.07
C GLY A 243 7.88 -5.78 -7.56
N TYR A 244 7.60 -6.88 -8.25
CA TYR A 244 8.20 -8.17 -7.98
C TYR A 244 9.61 -8.25 -8.56
N VAL A 245 10.46 -9.02 -7.88
CA VAL A 245 11.88 -9.16 -8.21
C VAL A 245 12.08 -10.42 -9.05
N HIS A 246 12.71 -10.26 -10.20
CA HIS A 246 13.13 -11.38 -11.03
C HIS A 246 14.32 -12.11 -10.41
N GLN A 247 14.23 -13.44 -10.34
CA GLN A 247 15.30 -14.30 -9.87
C GLN A 247 15.47 -15.51 -10.76
N ILE A 248 16.71 -15.95 -10.93
CA ILE A 248 17.05 -17.22 -11.57
C ILE A 248 17.67 -18.19 -10.56
N THR A 249 17.66 -19.46 -10.90
CA THR A 249 18.28 -20.50 -10.10
C THR A 249 19.80 -20.37 -10.11
N ASN A 250 20.45 -20.41 -8.95
CA ASN A 250 21.90 -20.19 -8.85
C ASN A 250 22.73 -21.50 -8.77
N ILE A 251 22.10 -22.67 -8.82
CA ILE A 251 22.71 -23.92 -8.35
C ILE A 251 23.39 -24.77 -9.43
N ASP A 252 23.27 -24.38 -10.72
CA ASP A 252 23.78 -25.13 -11.88
C ASP A 252 24.97 -24.44 -12.59
N GLY A 253 25.41 -23.29 -12.07
CA GLY A 253 26.47 -22.47 -12.65
C GLY A 253 25.98 -21.54 -13.77
N GLU A 254 26.93 -20.91 -14.46
CA GLU A 254 26.66 -19.83 -15.44
C GLU A 254 26.04 -20.33 -16.75
N GLU A 255 26.04 -21.64 -16.97
CA GLU A 255 25.61 -22.23 -18.23
C GLU A 255 24.18 -22.78 -18.21
N LYS A 256 23.50 -22.75 -17.05
CA LYS A 256 22.18 -23.36 -16.94
C LYS A 256 21.36 -22.72 -15.82
N ILE A 257 20.09 -22.48 -16.13
CA ILE A 257 19.03 -22.28 -15.16
C ILE A 257 17.89 -23.26 -15.46
N PHE A 258 17.00 -23.48 -14.50
CA PHE A 258 15.78 -24.25 -14.75
C PHE A 258 14.50 -23.46 -14.47
N ALA A 259 14.60 -22.32 -13.78
CA ALA A 259 13.45 -21.47 -13.50
C ALA A 259 13.81 -19.98 -13.45
N ILE A 260 12.82 -19.16 -13.83
CA ILE A 260 12.74 -17.72 -13.63
C ILE A 260 11.56 -17.45 -12.67
N CYS A 261 11.82 -16.83 -11.53
CA CYS A 261 10.83 -16.55 -10.49
C CYS A 261 10.52 -15.06 -10.38
N ASN A 262 9.23 -14.74 -10.23
CA ASN A 262 8.70 -13.39 -10.04
C ASN A 262 8.32 -13.13 -8.57
N CYS A 263 9.28 -12.69 -7.78
CA CYS A 263 9.25 -12.82 -6.33
C CYS A 263 8.78 -11.55 -5.60
N ALA A 264 7.75 -11.68 -4.77
CA ALA A 264 7.37 -10.68 -3.78
C ALA A 264 8.16 -10.91 -2.47
N ILE A 265 8.57 -9.83 -1.79
CA ILE A 265 9.40 -9.94 -0.59
C ILE A 265 8.70 -10.67 0.56
N GLY A 266 7.39 -10.43 0.73
CA GLY A 266 6.62 -10.97 1.84
C GLY A 266 6.51 -12.50 1.84
N VAL A 267 6.76 -13.12 0.68
CA VAL A 267 6.48 -14.55 0.43
C VAL A 267 7.68 -15.37 -0.04
N CYS A 268 8.62 -14.77 -0.79
CA CYS A 268 9.69 -15.51 -1.46
C CYS A 268 10.73 -16.08 -0.48
N ASN A 269 10.94 -17.40 -0.51
CA ASN A 269 11.97 -18.07 0.31
C ASN A 269 13.42 -17.67 -0.07
N GLY A 270 13.69 -17.46 -1.37
CA GLY A 270 15.00 -17.03 -1.86
C GLY A 270 15.43 -15.67 -1.28
N LEU A 271 14.60 -14.63 -1.45
CA LEU A 271 14.88 -13.31 -0.89
C LEU A 271 14.81 -13.30 0.64
N ARG A 272 13.82 -14.02 1.21
CA ARG A 272 13.60 -14.12 2.65
C ARG A 272 14.86 -14.52 3.39
N THR A 273 15.58 -15.54 2.93
CA THR A 273 16.77 -16.02 3.65
C THR A 273 17.87 -14.97 3.69
N SER A 274 18.13 -14.30 2.55
CA SER A 274 19.05 -13.18 2.48
C SER A 274 18.65 -12.04 3.44
N GLN A 275 17.35 -11.74 3.56
CA GLN A 275 16.86 -10.68 4.45
C GLN A 275 16.85 -11.09 5.93
N LEU A 276 16.40 -12.31 6.23
CA LEU A 276 16.33 -12.88 7.58
C LEU A 276 17.71 -12.96 8.21
N PHE A 277 18.69 -13.51 7.50
CA PHE A 277 20.07 -13.59 7.99
C PHE A 277 20.84 -12.29 7.82
N ASN A 278 20.23 -11.31 7.12
CA ASN A 278 20.78 -9.99 6.86
C ASN A 278 22.11 -10.05 6.09
N THR A 279 22.15 -10.93 5.09
CA THR A 279 23.33 -11.23 4.25
C THR A 279 22.94 -11.10 2.77
N PRO A 280 23.15 -9.92 2.15
CA PRO A 280 22.69 -9.63 0.79
C PRO A 280 23.43 -10.41 -0.30
N ASN A 281 24.65 -10.90 -0.02
CA ASN A 281 25.52 -11.58 -0.99
C ASN A 281 24.93 -12.88 -1.56
N MET A 282 23.96 -13.48 -0.85
CA MET A 282 23.30 -14.69 -1.31
C MET A 282 22.47 -14.50 -2.57
N SER A 283 21.82 -13.34 -2.70
CA SER A 283 20.82 -13.12 -3.76
C SER A 283 21.13 -11.91 -4.63
N ARG A 284 21.99 -10.97 -4.21
CA ARG A 284 22.21 -9.73 -4.96
C ARG A 284 22.76 -9.98 -6.38
N SER A 285 22.41 -9.07 -7.28
CA SER A 285 23.03 -8.94 -8.60
C SER A 285 24.36 -8.17 -8.53
N ALA A 286 25.01 -7.98 -9.68
CA ALA A 286 26.19 -7.12 -9.83
C ALA A 286 25.91 -5.62 -9.71
N TYR A 287 24.65 -5.23 -9.54
CA TYR A 287 24.22 -3.84 -9.60
C TYR A 287 23.88 -3.27 -8.22
N ARG A 288 24.07 -1.96 -8.09
CA ARG A 288 23.55 -1.15 -6.97
C ARG A 288 22.80 0.04 -7.50
N ALA A 289 21.73 0.39 -6.80
CA ALA A 289 21.01 1.63 -7.06
C ALA A 289 21.71 2.79 -6.34
N SER A 290 21.84 3.90 -7.05
CA SER A 290 22.27 5.19 -6.52
C SER A 290 21.22 6.24 -6.84
N VAL A 291 21.17 7.32 -6.05
CA VAL A 291 20.20 8.41 -6.22
C VAL A 291 20.95 9.69 -6.55
N THR A 292 20.59 10.33 -7.66
CA THR A 292 20.96 11.72 -7.95
C THR A 292 20.05 12.62 -7.12
N LYS A 293 20.59 13.16 -6.03
CA LYS A 293 19.82 13.83 -4.97
C LYS A 293 19.10 15.08 -5.49
N GLU A 294 19.73 15.78 -6.43
CA GLU A 294 19.24 17.01 -7.06
C GLU A 294 17.93 16.75 -7.82
N ASP A 295 17.88 15.68 -8.60
CA ASP A 295 16.72 15.30 -9.41
C ASP A 295 15.60 14.63 -8.60
N CYS A 296 15.95 14.04 -7.45
CA CYS A 296 15.00 13.29 -6.64
C CYS A 296 13.92 14.19 -6.02
N VAL A 297 12.64 13.89 -6.24
CA VAL A 297 11.53 14.68 -5.71
C VAL A 297 10.85 14.07 -4.49
N ALA A 298 11.42 13.01 -3.89
CA ALA A 298 10.83 12.30 -2.74
C ALA A 298 9.33 11.95 -2.91
N CYS A 299 8.91 11.54 -4.12
CA CYS A 299 7.54 11.06 -4.32
C CYS A 299 7.23 9.80 -3.50
N GLY A 300 8.27 8.99 -3.22
CA GLY A 300 8.21 7.79 -2.39
C GLY A 300 7.89 6.50 -3.13
N ARG A 301 7.59 6.54 -4.44
CA ARG A 301 7.24 5.32 -5.21
C ARG A 301 8.35 4.26 -5.14
N CYS A 302 9.61 4.64 -5.33
CA CYS A 302 10.74 3.72 -5.22
C CYS A 302 10.89 3.09 -3.82
N VAL A 303 10.42 3.76 -2.76
CA VAL A 303 10.43 3.25 -1.38
C VAL A 303 9.30 2.23 -1.19
N GLU A 304 8.10 2.53 -1.68
CA GLU A 304 6.93 1.64 -1.59
C GLU A 304 7.16 0.29 -2.30
N TYR A 305 7.93 0.28 -3.38
CA TYR A 305 8.26 -0.93 -4.15
C TYR A 305 9.65 -1.51 -3.83
N CYS A 306 10.38 -0.97 -2.84
CA CYS A 306 11.71 -1.51 -2.51
C CYS A 306 11.58 -2.84 -1.76
N PRO A 307 11.98 -3.98 -2.35
CA PRO A 307 11.77 -5.29 -1.72
C PRO A 307 12.56 -5.42 -0.43
N THR A 308 13.75 -4.83 -0.36
CA THR A 308 14.65 -4.98 0.79
C THR A 308 14.55 -3.81 1.76
N GLY A 309 13.69 -2.81 1.53
CA GLY A 309 13.70 -1.58 2.32
C GLY A 309 15.08 -0.88 2.35
N ALA A 310 15.85 -1.02 1.25
CA ALA A 310 17.11 -0.33 1.05
C ALA A 310 16.90 1.14 0.65
N ALA A 311 15.84 1.42 -0.12
CA ALA A 311 15.42 2.78 -0.41
C ALA A 311 14.47 3.27 0.69
N LYS A 312 14.75 4.44 1.27
CA LYS A 312 13.87 5.12 2.22
C LYS A 312 13.86 6.61 1.94
N LEU A 313 12.79 7.29 2.35
CA LEU A 313 12.74 8.75 2.32
C LEU A 313 13.60 9.33 3.43
N GLY A 314 14.36 10.36 3.06
CA GLY A 314 15.11 11.20 3.96
C GLY A 314 14.95 12.68 3.55
N GLN A 315 15.84 13.49 4.10
CA GLN A 315 15.94 14.92 3.86
C GLN A 315 16.91 15.23 2.72
N LYS A 316 16.53 16.18 1.86
CA LYS A 316 17.39 16.76 0.84
C LYS A 316 18.14 17.99 1.36
N LEU A 317 17.42 18.85 2.07
CA LEU A 317 17.94 20.12 2.60
C LEU A 317 19.09 19.89 3.59
N CYS A 318 20.02 20.84 3.68
CA CYS A 318 21.11 20.76 4.65
C CYS A 318 20.62 21.13 6.06
N THR A 319 21.23 20.51 7.06
CA THR A 319 21.08 20.94 8.46
C THR A 319 22.05 22.07 8.78
N LYS A 320 21.92 22.70 9.96
CA LYS A 320 22.91 23.66 10.47
C LYS A 320 24.31 23.05 10.60
N ASP A 321 24.38 21.73 10.82
CA ASP A 321 25.62 20.96 10.93
C ASP A 321 26.15 20.42 9.58
N GLY A 322 25.44 20.68 8.48
CA GLY A 322 25.82 20.26 7.13
C GLY A 322 24.92 19.17 6.54
N GLU A 323 25.48 18.39 5.60
CA GLU A 323 24.76 17.28 4.98
C GLU A 323 24.57 16.11 5.95
N ILE A 324 23.45 15.40 5.81
CA ILE A 324 23.13 14.26 6.64
C ILE A 324 23.82 13.00 6.10
N GLU A 325 24.59 12.34 6.95
CA GLU A 325 25.03 10.96 6.71
C GLU A 325 23.98 9.96 7.18
N TYR A 326 23.55 9.07 6.29
CA TYR A 326 22.56 8.05 6.60
C TYR A 326 23.23 6.73 7.01
N PRO A 327 22.64 5.99 7.96
CA PRO A 327 23.21 4.73 8.41
C PRO A 327 23.24 3.72 7.27
N ARG A 328 24.30 2.91 7.23
CA ARG A 328 24.43 1.78 6.30
C ARG A 328 24.33 0.48 7.06
N GLN A 329 23.66 -0.50 6.45
CA GLN A 329 23.57 -1.85 6.98
C GLN A 329 24.97 -2.43 7.18
N GLU A 330 25.24 -2.94 8.37
CA GLU A 330 26.45 -3.70 8.64
C GLU A 330 26.48 -4.96 7.77
N LEU A 331 27.67 -5.37 7.31
CA LEU A 331 27.88 -6.55 6.49
C LEU A 331 28.71 -7.61 7.24
N PRO A 332 28.52 -8.91 6.94
CA PRO A 332 29.23 -9.99 7.61
C PRO A 332 30.74 -10.01 7.34
N ASP A 333 31.24 -9.29 6.32
CA ASP A 333 32.62 -9.35 5.82
C ASP A 333 33.72 -9.08 6.86
N GLU A 334 33.43 -8.27 7.88
CA GLU A 334 34.43 -7.79 8.84
C GLU A 334 34.04 -7.95 10.31
N THR A 335 32.85 -8.49 10.58
CA THR A 335 32.34 -8.64 11.95
C THR A 335 31.82 -10.04 12.20
N LYS A 336 31.87 -10.47 13.46
CA LYS A 336 31.29 -11.76 13.85
C LYS A 336 29.79 -11.70 13.62
N TRP A 337 29.26 -12.71 12.94
CA TRP A 337 27.86 -12.75 12.53
C TRP A 337 27.13 -13.83 13.33
N GLY A 338 26.14 -13.41 14.11
CA GLY A 338 25.34 -14.27 14.96
C GLY A 338 23.85 -13.94 14.85
N ARG A 339 23.04 -14.61 15.66
CA ARG A 339 21.58 -14.39 15.70
C ARG A 339 21.20 -12.95 16.07
N ASP A 340 22.06 -12.23 16.77
CA ASP A 340 21.91 -10.80 17.08
C ASP A 340 21.92 -9.89 15.84
N LYS A 341 22.48 -10.36 14.71
CA LYS A 341 22.52 -9.64 13.43
C LYS A 341 21.35 -9.97 12.52
N TRP A 342 20.55 -10.97 12.86
CA TRP A 342 19.41 -11.40 12.05
C TRP A 342 18.28 -10.37 12.10
N ASN A 343 17.54 -10.28 11.00
CA ASN A 343 16.35 -9.46 10.88
C ASN A 343 15.11 -10.37 10.85
N VAL A 344 14.72 -10.90 12.01
CA VAL A 344 13.57 -11.82 12.13
C VAL A 344 12.26 -11.20 11.65
N ASP A 345 12.09 -9.89 11.83
CA ASP A 345 10.92 -9.12 11.41
C ASP A 345 11.13 -8.44 10.05
N TYR A 346 11.98 -8.98 9.17
CA TYR A 346 12.33 -8.33 7.90
C TYR A 346 11.11 -7.95 7.06
N ARG A 347 10.03 -8.74 7.12
CA ARG A 347 8.77 -8.47 6.41
C ARG A 347 8.21 -7.10 6.79
N ASP A 348 8.26 -6.73 8.06
CA ASP A 348 7.74 -5.45 8.57
C ASP A 348 8.81 -4.35 8.55
N ARG A 349 10.07 -4.68 8.89
CA ARG A 349 11.16 -3.68 8.89
C ARG A 349 11.50 -3.17 7.49
N ASN A 350 11.28 -3.97 6.46
CA ASN A 350 11.44 -3.53 5.07
C ASN A 350 10.35 -2.55 4.62
N GLN A 351 9.24 -2.44 5.36
CA GLN A 351 8.14 -1.51 5.11
C GLN A 351 8.29 -0.16 5.85
N ILE A 352 9.45 0.08 6.49
CA ILE A 352 9.77 1.38 7.10
C ILE A 352 10.15 2.36 5.99
N ASN A 353 9.28 3.32 5.71
CA ASN A 353 9.41 4.20 4.54
C ASN A 353 10.32 5.41 4.75
N CYS A 354 10.63 5.79 5.98
CA CYS A 354 11.31 7.05 6.31
C CYS A 354 12.45 6.80 7.31
N TYR A 355 13.54 7.56 7.17
CA TYR A 355 14.53 7.71 8.23
C TYR A 355 14.03 8.68 9.32
N ASP A 356 14.60 8.57 10.52
CA ASP A 356 14.24 9.39 11.69
C ASP A 356 14.55 10.88 11.49
N THR A 357 15.41 11.22 10.53
CA THR A 357 15.69 12.60 10.11
C THR A 357 14.48 13.28 9.44
N GLY A 358 13.45 12.51 9.10
CA GLY A 358 12.26 12.98 8.41
C GLY A 358 12.45 13.20 6.91
N THR A 359 11.37 13.63 6.28
CA THR A 359 11.27 13.94 4.86
C THR A 359 10.34 15.14 4.65
N SER A 360 9.85 15.32 3.43
CA SER A 360 8.97 16.41 3.04
C SER A 360 7.74 16.55 3.96
N PRO A 361 7.58 17.68 4.68
CA PRO A 361 6.47 17.84 5.62
C PRO A 361 5.10 17.73 4.96
N CYS A 362 4.97 18.24 3.73
CA CYS A 362 3.73 18.20 2.97
C CYS A 362 3.23 16.78 2.66
N LYS A 363 4.13 15.80 2.45
CA LYS A 363 3.75 14.38 2.30
C LYS A 363 3.38 13.76 3.64
N ALA A 364 4.15 14.07 4.69
CA ALA A 364 3.93 13.51 6.02
C ALA A 364 2.59 13.96 6.64
N ALA A 365 2.24 15.24 6.52
CA ALA A 365 1.00 15.80 7.07
C ALA A 365 -0.26 15.45 6.27
N CYS A 366 -0.13 15.13 4.99
CA CYS A 366 -1.27 14.74 4.16
C CYS A 366 -1.73 13.33 4.53
N PRO A 367 -3.01 13.10 4.91
CA PRO A 367 -3.50 11.77 5.29
C PRO A 367 -3.34 10.70 4.20
N ALA A 368 -3.49 11.07 2.93
CA ALA A 368 -3.27 10.17 1.80
C ALA A 368 -1.78 10.09 1.36
N HIS A 369 -0.90 10.86 2.00
CA HIS A 369 0.53 10.93 1.68
C HIS A 369 0.85 11.21 0.21
N LEU A 370 0.16 12.19 -0.37
CA LEU A 370 0.36 12.56 -1.77
C LEU A 370 1.84 12.86 -2.07
N PRO A 371 2.33 12.51 -3.27
CA PRO A 371 3.68 12.84 -3.73
C PRO A 371 3.81 14.32 -4.12
N VAL A 372 3.61 15.23 -3.16
CA VAL A 372 3.49 16.69 -3.38
C VAL A 372 4.65 17.28 -4.17
N GLN A 373 5.88 17.07 -3.73
CA GLN A 373 7.06 17.53 -4.46
C GLN A 373 7.13 16.99 -5.89
N GLY A 374 6.65 15.75 -6.11
CA GLY A 374 6.70 15.11 -7.42
C GLY A 374 5.74 15.75 -8.42
N TYR A 375 4.46 15.89 -8.06
CA TYR A 375 3.50 16.51 -8.98
C TYR A 375 3.77 18.00 -9.19
N ILE A 376 4.32 18.71 -8.18
CA ILE A 376 4.76 20.11 -8.34
C ILE A 376 5.92 20.20 -9.33
N LYS A 377 6.91 19.32 -9.23
CA LYS A 377 8.02 19.29 -10.19
C LYS A 377 7.54 18.97 -11.61
N MET A 378 6.60 18.04 -11.77
CA MET A 378 6.00 17.75 -13.08
C MET A 378 5.23 18.96 -13.62
N ALA A 379 4.47 19.67 -12.77
CA ALA A 379 3.76 20.88 -13.15
C ALA A 379 4.72 22.01 -13.57
N SER A 380 5.85 22.19 -12.87
CA SER A 380 6.88 23.18 -13.25
C SER A 380 7.48 22.89 -14.63
N GLN A 381 7.42 21.63 -15.09
CA GLN A 381 7.89 21.17 -16.40
C GLN A 381 6.78 21.11 -17.47
N GLY A 382 5.55 21.51 -17.16
CA GLY A 382 4.41 21.41 -18.08
C GLY A 382 3.85 19.99 -18.27
N LYS A 383 4.28 19.02 -17.44
CA LYS A 383 3.85 17.61 -17.52
C LYS A 383 2.58 17.36 -16.71
N TYR A 384 1.51 18.10 -16.99
CA TYR A 384 0.31 18.10 -16.15
C TYR A 384 -0.41 16.74 -16.11
N MET A 385 -0.45 16.02 -17.23
CA MET A 385 -1.10 14.71 -17.28
C MET A 385 -0.33 13.64 -16.49
N ASP A 386 1.00 13.70 -16.48
CA ASP A 386 1.80 12.79 -15.65
C ASP A 386 1.69 13.17 -14.17
N ALA A 387 1.62 14.47 -13.86
CA ALA A 387 1.36 14.98 -12.51
C ALA A 387 0.00 14.47 -11.99
N LEU A 388 -1.04 14.47 -12.84
CA LEU A 388 -2.36 13.95 -12.52
C LEU A 388 -2.35 12.44 -12.25
N LYS A 389 -1.72 11.65 -13.12
CA LYS A 389 -1.55 10.19 -12.92
C LYS A 389 -0.83 9.90 -11.60
N LEU A 390 0.19 10.69 -11.28
CA LEU A 390 0.95 10.58 -10.04
C LEU A 390 0.11 10.96 -8.82
N ILE A 391 -0.80 11.94 -8.90
CA ILE A 391 -1.75 12.24 -7.82
C ILE A 391 -2.74 11.06 -7.64
N LYS A 392 -3.25 10.50 -8.74
CA LYS A 392 -4.23 9.39 -8.74
C LYS A 392 -3.70 8.05 -8.24
N THR A 393 -2.41 7.92 -7.94
CA THR A 393 -1.91 6.78 -7.16
C THR A 393 -2.37 6.84 -5.70
N GLU A 394 -2.63 8.04 -5.17
CA GLU A 394 -2.96 8.33 -3.77
C GLU A 394 -4.31 8.99 -3.54
N ASN A 395 -4.84 9.68 -4.55
CA ASN A 395 -6.11 10.38 -4.45
C ASN A 395 -6.95 10.17 -5.71
N PRO A 396 -8.06 9.41 -5.66
CA PRO A 396 -8.96 9.25 -6.79
C PRO A 396 -9.79 10.50 -7.11
N PHE A 397 -9.83 11.48 -6.19
CA PHE A 397 -10.63 12.70 -6.27
C PHE A 397 -9.77 13.98 -6.23
N PRO A 398 -8.81 14.16 -7.16
CA PRO A 398 -7.94 15.34 -7.17
C PRO A 398 -8.68 16.67 -7.33
N ALA A 399 -9.75 16.72 -8.13
CA ALA A 399 -10.50 17.95 -8.42
C ALA A 399 -11.38 18.36 -7.24
N VAL A 400 -12.09 17.40 -6.62
CA VAL A 400 -12.80 17.65 -5.35
C VAL A 400 -11.83 18.15 -4.30
N CYS A 401 -10.70 17.47 -4.10
CA CYS A 401 -9.70 17.95 -3.14
C CYS A 401 -9.10 19.31 -3.54
N GLY A 402 -9.02 19.66 -4.82
CA GLY A 402 -8.57 21.00 -5.26
C GLY A 402 -9.56 22.12 -4.93
N ALA A 403 -10.82 21.77 -4.66
CA ALA A 403 -11.86 22.73 -4.31
C ALA A 403 -12.00 22.92 -2.78
N ILE A 404 -11.90 21.83 -2.01
CA ILE A 404 -12.31 21.79 -0.59
C ILE A 404 -11.26 21.24 0.40
N CYS A 405 -10.02 20.98 -0.03
CA CYS A 405 -8.99 20.48 0.88
C CYS A 405 -8.69 21.50 1.99
N ASN A 406 -8.38 21.01 3.18
CA ASN A 406 -7.99 21.82 4.33
C ASN A 406 -6.51 22.20 4.35
N ARG A 407 -5.76 21.86 3.30
CA ARG A 407 -4.40 22.35 3.04
C ARG A 407 -3.39 22.12 4.18
N ARG A 408 -3.52 21.03 4.95
CA ARG A 408 -2.51 20.62 5.97
C ARG A 408 -1.08 20.60 5.41
N CYS A 409 -0.93 20.26 4.12
CA CYS A 409 0.35 20.27 3.43
C CYS A 409 0.97 21.67 3.26
N GLU A 410 0.14 22.72 3.15
CA GLU A 410 0.57 24.12 3.13
C GLU A 410 0.87 24.62 4.55
N ASP A 411 0.05 24.25 5.54
CA ASP A 411 0.25 24.63 6.95
C ASP A 411 1.62 24.22 7.48
N VAL A 412 2.10 23.02 7.10
CA VAL A 412 3.41 22.52 7.50
C VAL A 412 4.52 22.81 6.49
N CYS A 413 4.23 23.51 5.39
CA CYS A 413 5.20 23.73 4.32
C CYS A 413 6.45 24.46 4.85
N THR A 414 7.63 23.87 4.65
CA THR A 414 8.91 24.48 5.06
C THR A 414 9.10 25.87 4.47
N ARG A 415 8.57 26.15 3.28
CA ARG A 415 8.65 27.49 2.68
C ARG A 415 7.95 28.56 3.53
N GLY A 416 6.94 28.19 4.32
CA GLY A 416 6.24 29.09 5.24
C GLY A 416 7.11 29.63 6.38
N THR A 417 8.25 28.99 6.70
CA THR A 417 9.20 29.53 7.69
C THR A 417 10.15 30.58 7.10
N VAL A 418 10.09 30.79 5.77
CA VAL A 418 10.91 31.77 5.05
C VAL A 418 10.05 32.97 4.65
N ASP A 419 8.95 32.72 3.93
CA ASP A 419 8.01 33.75 3.49
C ASP A 419 6.55 33.29 3.61
N GLN A 420 6.03 32.57 2.63
CA GLN A 420 4.68 32.03 2.58
C GLN A 420 4.73 30.64 1.96
N ALA A 421 3.90 29.73 2.45
CA ALA A 421 3.78 28.38 1.91
C ALA A 421 3.57 28.38 0.38
N VAL A 422 4.02 27.31 -0.27
CA VAL A 422 3.69 27.06 -1.68
C VAL A 422 2.18 26.86 -1.78
N ALA A 423 1.52 27.45 -2.78
CA ALA A 423 0.09 27.24 -3.07
C ALA A 423 -0.14 25.86 -3.71
N ILE A 424 0.14 24.81 -2.93
CA ILE A 424 0.08 23.40 -3.31
C ILE A 424 -1.32 23.02 -3.81
N ASP A 425 -2.36 23.53 -3.16
CA ASP A 425 -3.75 23.23 -3.48
C ASP A 425 -4.18 23.85 -4.81
N GLU A 426 -3.75 25.08 -5.09
CA GLU A 426 -4.06 25.78 -6.34
C GLU A 426 -3.35 25.14 -7.54
N ILE A 427 -2.10 24.67 -7.35
CA ILE A 427 -1.41 23.85 -8.36
C ILE A 427 -2.17 22.54 -8.61
N LYS A 428 -2.64 21.88 -7.55
CA LYS A 428 -3.42 20.64 -7.66
C LYS A 428 -4.76 20.88 -8.38
N LYS A 429 -5.45 21.98 -8.09
CA LYS A 429 -6.69 22.39 -8.77
C LYS A 429 -6.46 22.54 -10.28
N PHE A 430 -5.40 23.24 -10.68
CA PHE A 430 -5.02 23.38 -12.09
C PHE A 430 -4.73 22.04 -12.79
N ILE A 431 -4.00 21.15 -12.13
CA ILE A 431 -3.69 19.82 -12.67
C ILE A 431 -4.98 18.99 -12.82
N ALA A 432 -5.88 19.05 -11.84
CA ALA A 432 -7.11 18.27 -11.84
C ALA A 432 -8.13 18.77 -12.87
N GLU A 433 -8.14 20.07 -13.19
CA GLU A 433 -9.01 20.66 -14.21
C GLU A 433 -8.79 20.04 -15.59
N GLN A 434 -7.57 19.54 -15.87
CA GLN A 434 -7.21 18.91 -17.14
C GLN A 434 -8.07 17.68 -17.50
N GLU A 435 -8.69 17.02 -16.51
CA GLU A 435 -9.47 15.79 -16.73
C GLU A 435 -10.97 15.91 -16.46
N LEU A 436 -11.45 17.11 -16.14
CA LEU A 436 -12.87 17.35 -15.90
C LEU A 436 -13.69 17.09 -17.18
N HIS A 437 -13.13 17.46 -18.34
CA HIS A 437 -13.71 17.19 -19.65
C HIS A 437 -13.50 15.73 -20.08
N ALA A 438 -14.55 15.12 -20.63
CA ALA A 438 -14.59 13.68 -20.92
C ALA A 438 -13.51 13.24 -21.93
N GLU A 439 -13.17 14.10 -22.89
CA GLU A 439 -12.16 13.84 -23.92
C GLU A 439 -10.73 13.71 -23.38
N ASN A 440 -10.44 14.29 -22.22
CA ASN A 440 -9.09 14.31 -21.60
C ASN A 440 -9.01 13.46 -20.33
N ARG A 441 -10.09 12.74 -20.02
CA ARG A 441 -10.24 12.04 -18.74
C ARG A 441 -9.30 10.86 -18.61
N TYR A 442 -8.50 10.81 -17.53
CA TYR A 442 -7.64 9.67 -17.26
C TYR A 442 -8.40 8.56 -16.53
N ILE A 443 -8.55 7.42 -17.21
CA ILE A 443 -9.13 6.20 -16.65
C ILE A 443 -8.00 5.25 -16.23
N PRO A 444 -7.82 4.99 -14.92
CA PRO A 444 -6.82 4.04 -14.44
C PRO A 444 -7.09 2.63 -14.96
N GLN A 445 -6.03 1.96 -15.40
CA GLN A 445 -6.10 0.57 -15.82
C GLN A 445 -6.11 -0.38 -14.61
N MET A 446 -6.69 -1.56 -14.82
CA MET A 446 -6.59 -2.67 -13.87
C MET A 446 -5.12 -3.08 -13.75
N LEU A 447 -4.64 -3.15 -12.51
CA LEU A 447 -3.29 -3.53 -12.17
C LEU A 447 -3.33 -4.60 -11.07
N ASN A 448 -3.14 -5.85 -11.49
CA ASN A 448 -2.81 -6.97 -10.62
C ASN A 448 -1.81 -7.89 -11.34
N TYR A 449 -1.16 -8.77 -10.60
CA TYR A 449 -0.12 -9.64 -11.16
C TYR A 449 -0.68 -10.78 -12.03
N SER A 450 -1.95 -11.18 -11.81
CA SER A 450 -2.61 -12.26 -12.55
C SER A 450 -2.99 -11.87 -14.00
N GLY A 451 -3.13 -10.57 -14.26
CA GLY A 451 -3.66 -10.03 -15.51
C GLY A 451 -5.17 -10.23 -15.70
N LYS A 452 -5.87 -10.83 -14.73
CA LYS A 452 -7.29 -11.20 -14.82
C LYS A 452 -8.11 -10.56 -13.69
N PRO A 453 -9.40 -10.28 -13.91
CA PRO A 453 -10.29 -9.88 -12.84
C PRO A 453 -10.44 -10.97 -11.77
N PHE A 454 -10.47 -10.56 -10.51
CA PHE A 454 -10.82 -11.44 -9.39
C PHE A 454 -12.32 -11.80 -9.43
N GLN A 455 -12.70 -12.88 -8.73
CA GLN A 455 -14.10 -13.36 -8.72
C GLN A 455 -14.84 -12.94 -7.44
N GLU A 456 -14.11 -12.55 -6.40
CA GLU A 456 -14.64 -12.16 -5.10
C GLU A 456 -15.43 -10.85 -5.22
N LYS A 457 -16.76 -10.94 -5.14
CA LYS A 457 -17.64 -9.77 -5.21
C LYS A 457 -17.54 -8.96 -3.91
N ILE A 458 -17.31 -7.65 -4.03
CA ILE A 458 -17.21 -6.74 -2.88
C ILE A 458 -18.39 -5.77 -2.85
N ALA A 459 -19.01 -5.65 -1.67
CA ALA A 459 -20.07 -4.68 -1.42
C ALA A 459 -19.49 -3.48 -0.68
N VAL A 460 -19.66 -2.29 -1.25
CA VAL A 460 -19.36 -1.02 -0.60
C VAL A 460 -20.68 -0.37 -0.22
N ILE A 461 -20.86 0.03 1.03
CA ILE A 461 -22.12 0.58 1.54
C ILE A 461 -21.91 2.06 1.87
N GLY A 462 -22.49 2.92 1.03
CA GLY A 462 -22.30 4.38 1.03
C GLY A 462 -21.38 4.83 -0.12
N ALA A 463 -21.86 5.77 -0.94
CA ALA A 463 -21.14 6.36 -2.06
C ALA A 463 -20.52 7.73 -1.71
N GLY A 464 -20.10 7.93 -0.47
CA GLY A 464 -19.27 9.08 -0.08
C GLY A 464 -17.79 8.89 -0.44
N PRO A 465 -16.91 9.85 -0.11
CA PRO A 465 -15.48 9.79 -0.45
C PRO A 465 -14.78 8.49 -0.02
N ALA A 466 -15.05 7.99 1.20
CA ALA A 466 -14.45 6.75 1.67
C ALA A 466 -14.88 5.52 0.85
N GLY A 467 -16.19 5.36 0.62
CA GLY A 467 -16.73 4.24 -0.14
C GLY A 467 -16.28 4.26 -1.60
N MET A 468 -16.37 5.42 -2.26
CA MET A 468 -15.91 5.58 -3.64
C MET A 468 -14.39 5.41 -3.76
N SER A 469 -13.61 5.82 -2.77
CA SER A 469 -12.16 5.56 -2.74
C SER A 469 -11.83 4.07 -2.58
N ALA A 470 -12.51 3.35 -1.68
CA ALA A 470 -12.35 1.90 -1.58
C ALA A 470 -12.73 1.22 -2.90
N ALA A 471 -13.84 1.63 -3.53
CA ALA A 471 -14.26 1.11 -4.82
C ALA A 471 -13.24 1.37 -5.93
N PHE A 472 -12.62 2.55 -5.97
CA PHE A 472 -11.55 2.88 -6.90
C PHE A 472 -10.38 1.90 -6.80
N TYR A 473 -9.84 1.70 -5.60
CA TYR A 473 -8.66 0.86 -5.40
C TYR A 473 -8.95 -0.63 -5.59
N LEU A 474 -10.11 -1.10 -5.13
CA LEU A 474 -10.56 -2.48 -5.38
C LEU A 474 -10.78 -2.74 -6.87
N LYS A 475 -11.39 -1.79 -7.59
CA LYS A 475 -11.59 -1.94 -9.03
C LYS A 475 -10.27 -1.89 -9.80
N LYS A 476 -9.34 -1.02 -9.39
CA LYS A 476 -7.96 -1.01 -9.91
C LYS A 476 -7.25 -2.35 -9.68
N GLN A 477 -7.48 -3.04 -8.56
CA GLN A 477 -6.94 -4.39 -8.32
C GLN A 477 -7.67 -5.49 -9.12
N GLY A 478 -8.82 -5.20 -9.73
CA GLY A 478 -9.56 -6.14 -10.58
C GLY A 478 -10.77 -6.80 -9.94
N TYR A 479 -11.29 -6.28 -8.82
CA TYR A 479 -12.48 -6.84 -8.18
C TYR A 479 -13.80 -6.39 -8.85
N PRO A 480 -14.83 -7.25 -8.87
CA PRO A 480 -16.21 -6.83 -9.07
C PRO A 480 -16.68 -6.06 -7.83
N VAL A 481 -17.00 -4.78 -8.00
CA VAL A 481 -17.42 -3.88 -6.91
C VAL A 481 -18.79 -3.30 -7.19
N THR A 482 -19.70 -3.46 -6.23
CA THR A 482 -21.00 -2.78 -6.21
C THR A 482 -21.07 -1.82 -5.02
N VAL A 483 -21.36 -0.55 -5.29
CA VAL A 483 -21.59 0.49 -4.30
C VAL A 483 -23.10 0.65 -4.09
N PHE A 484 -23.58 0.39 -2.88
CA PHE A 484 -24.98 0.59 -2.48
C PHE A 484 -25.12 1.97 -1.84
N GLU A 485 -25.99 2.80 -2.39
CA GLU A 485 -26.22 4.18 -1.95
C GLU A 485 -27.70 4.38 -1.65
N LYS A 486 -27.99 4.95 -0.47
CA LYS A 486 -29.35 5.24 -0.01
C LYS A 486 -29.99 6.36 -0.83
N GLU A 487 -29.21 7.38 -1.18
CA GLU A 487 -29.67 8.53 -1.94
C GLU A 487 -29.80 8.20 -3.43
N LYS A 488 -30.46 9.09 -4.19
CA LYS A 488 -30.72 8.89 -5.64
C LYS A 488 -29.47 9.00 -6.53
N ARG A 489 -28.38 9.56 -6.00
CA ARG A 489 -27.12 9.78 -6.71
C ARG A 489 -25.92 9.53 -5.79
N PRO A 490 -24.79 9.04 -6.33
CA PRO A 490 -23.56 8.88 -5.57
C PRO A 490 -22.92 10.24 -5.23
N GLY A 491 -21.93 10.24 -4.33
CA GLY A 491 -21.17 11.41 -3.91
C GLY A 491 -21.31 11.76 -2.42
N GLY A 492 -22.29 11.19 -1.72
CA GLY A 492 -22.48 11.35 -0.27
C GLY A 492 -22.47 12.82 0.17
N MET A 493 -21.68 13.16 1.19
CA MET A 493 -21.58 14.53 1.70
C MET A 493 -21.00 15.54 0.70
N LEU A 494 -20.25 15.11 -0.32
CA LEU A 494 -19.81 16.03 -1.38
C LEU A 494 -21.00 16.59 -2.16
N MET A 495 -21.96 15.72 -2.50
CA MET A 495 -23.17 16.12 -3.21
C MET A 495 -24.18 16.79 -2.29
N ASN A 496 -24.34 16.29 -1.08
CA ASN A 496 -25.47 16.66 -0.21
C ASN A 496 -25.11 17.70 0.86
N GLY A 497 -23.87 17.72 1.35
CA GLY A 497 -23.46 18.57 2.46
C GLY A 497 -22.70 19.84 2.03
N ILE A 498 -21.96 19.82 0.93
CA ILE A 498 -21.12 20.96 0.53
C ILE A 498 -21.86 21.84 -0.48
N PRO A 499 -21.95 23.17 -0.28
CA PRO A 499 -22.58 24.06 -1.25
C PRO A 499 -21.84 24.17 -2.59
N SER A 500 -22.58 24.43 -3.67
CA SER A 500 -22.00 24.56 -5.02
C SER A 500 -20.95 25.67 -5.16
N PHE A 501 -21.05 26.76 -4.38
CA PHE A 501 -20.09 27.88 -4.45
C PHE A 501 -18.70 27.50 -3.88
N ARG A 502 -18.61 26.35 -3.21
CA ARG A 502 -17.36 25.74 -2.77
C ARG A 502 -16.94 24.58 -3.65
N LEU A 503 -17.90 23.75 -4.04
CA LEU A 503 -17.68 22.53 -4.82
C LEU A 503 -18.82 22.33 -5.81
N GLU A 504 -18.55 22.65 -7.07
CA GLU A 504 -19.52 22.48 -8.14
C GLU A 504 -19.86 21.00 -8.35
N LYS A 505 -21.13 20.73 -8.68
CA LYS A 505 -21.66 19.36 -8.69
C LYS A 505 -21.19 18.54 -9.90
N ASP A 506 -20.93 19.22 -11.00
CA ASP A 506 -20.33 18.66 -12.21
C ASP A 506 -18.88 18.20 -11.99
N VAL A 507 -18.10 18.89 -11.15
CA VAL A 507 -16.76 18.43 -10.72
C VAL A 507 -16.85 17.06 -10.04
N ILE A 508 -17.80 16.90 -9.12
CA ILE A 508 -18.02 15.62 -8.42
C ILE A 508 -18.47 14.54 -9.41
N GLU A 509 -19.41 14.88 -10.30
CA GLU A 509 -19.94 13.93 -11.29
C GLU A 509 -18.85 13.47 -12.28
N ALA A 510 -17.95 14.35 -12.70
CA ALA A 510 -16.82 14.02 -13.56
C ALA A 510 -15.88 12.98 -12.92
N GLU A 511 -15.64 13.06 -11.62
CA GLU A 511 -14.83 12.07 -10.90
C GLU A 511 -15.59 10.76 -10.64
N ILE A 512 -16.91 10.82 -10.42
CA ILE A 512 -17.78 9.64 -10.36
C ILE A 512 -17.78 8.90 -11.71
N ASP A 513 -17.78 9.62 -12.83
CA ASP A 513 -17.72 9.01 -14.15
C ASP A 513 -16.43 8.22 -14.38
N VAL A 514 -15.31 8.62 -13.77
CA VAL A 514 -14.08 7.81 -13.81
C VAL A 514 -14.35 6.44 -13.18
N LEU A 515 -15.03 6.38 -12.03
CA LEU A 515 -15.39 5.12 -11.38
C LEU A 515 -16.34 4.28 -12.23
N ARG A 516 -17.34 4.91 -12.86
CA ARG A 516 -18.26 4.22 -13.79
C ARG A 516 -17.51 3.65 -15.00
N ALA A 517 -16.60 4.43 -15.60
CA ALA A 517 -15.77 4.01 -16.72
C ALA A 517 -14.78 2.89 -16.35
N MET A 518 -14.29 2.88 -15.10
CA MET A 518 -13.53 1.75 -14.55
C MET A 518 -14.40 0.50 -14.35
N GLY A 519 -15.73 0.62 -14.35
CA GLY A 519 -16.70 -0.47 -14.20
C GLY A 519 -17.16 -0.72 -12.77
N VAL A 520 -17.18 0.32 -11.92
CA VAL A 520 -17.84 0.29 -10.61
C VAL A 520 -19.36 0.37 -10.82
N GLU A 521 -20.10 -0.56 -10.22
CA GLU A 521 -21.56 -0.56 -10.27
C GLU A 521 -22.13 0.27 -9.11
N PHE A 522 -23.02 1.22 -9.40
CA PHE A 522 -23.73 2.00 -8.37
C PHE A 522 -25.20 1.59 -8.32
N LYS A 523 -25.64 1.10 -7.16
CA LYS A 523 -27.06 0.85 -6.85
C LYS A 523 -27.56 1.94 -5.92
N CYS A 524 -28.09 3.00 -6.52
CA CYS A 524 -28.66 4.15 -5.80
C CYS A 524 -30.12 3.89 -5.40
N GLY A 525 -30.61 4.63 -4.41
CA GLY A 525 -31.95 4.44 -3.84
C GLY A 525 -32.12 3.15 -3.05
N VAL A 526 -31.02 2.53 -2.58
CA VAL A 526 -31.01 1.27 -1.84
C VAL A 526 -30.40 1.49 -0.46
N GLU A 527 -31.21 1.38 0.59
CA GLU A 527 -30.78 1.47 1.98
C GLU A 527 -30.49 0.08 2.55
N VAL A 528 -29.20 -0.24 2.76
CA VAL A 528 -28.78 -1.49 3.40
C VAL A 528 -29.16 -1.47 4.89
N GLY A 529 -29.86 -2.50 5.35
CA GLY A 529 -30.56 -2.57 6.63
C GLY A 529 -32.08 -2.46 6.48
N ARG A 530 -32.57 -1.85 5.39
CA ARG A 530 -34.01 -1.67 5.15
C ARG A 530 -34.48 -2.41 3.89
N ASP A 531 -33.91 -2.08 2.74
CA ASP A 531 -34.31 -2.65 1.44
C ASP A 531 -33.59 -3.98 1.15
N ILE A 532 -32.36 -4.11 1.65
CA ILE A 532 -31.53 -5.31 1.59
C ILE A 532 -30.69 -5.43 2.85
N THR A 533 -30.32 -6.64 3.28
CA THR A 533 -29.50 -6.86 4.49
C THR A 533 -28.12 -7.39 4.11
N ILE A 534 -27.13 -7.20 4.99
CA ILE A 534 -25.79 -7.80 4.83
C ILE A 534 -25.91 -9.33 4.66
N LYS A 535 -26.80 -9.98 5.42
CA LYS A 535 -27.07 -11.41 5.29
C LYS A 535 -27.50 -11.79 3.86
N LYS A 536 -28.45 -11.06 3.28
CA LYS A 536 -28.91 -11.32 1.90
C LYS A 536 -27.82 -11.06 0.87
N LEU A 537 -26.99 -10.04 1.07
CA LEU A 537 -25.82 -9.80 0.21
C LEU A 537 -24.81 -10.96 0.29
N ARG A 538 -24.56 -11.53 1.47
CA ARG A 538 -23.74 -12.75 1.59
C ARG A 538 -24.33 -13.90 0.78
N GLU A 539 -25.65 -14.09 0.84
CA GLU A 539 -26.39 -15.09 0.04
C GLU A 539 -26.26 -14.83 -1.48
N GLU A 540 -26.15 -13.57 -1.89
CA GLU A 540 -25.87 -13.15 -3.29
C GLU A 540 -24.39 -13.27 -3.71
N GLY A 541 -23.54 -13.81 -2.82
CA GLY A 541 -22.14 -14.15 -3.09
C GLY A 541 -21.13 -13.06 -2.78
N TYR A 542 -21.53 -11.96 -2.14
CA TYR A 542 -20.59 -10.94 -1.68
C TYR A 542 -19.69 -11.50 -0.56
N LYS A 543 -18.37 -11.25 -0.67
CA LYS A 543 -17.34 -11.83 0.20
C LYS A 543 -16.86 -10.90 1.30
N ALA A 544 -16.97 -9.59 1.09
CA ALA A 544 -16.63 -8.58 2.08
C ALA A 544 -17.47 -7.32 1.90
N PHE A 545 -17.59 -6.58 3.00
CA PHE A 545 -18.41 -5.38 3.13
C PHE A 545 -17.55 -4.22 3.61
N TYR A 546 -17.50 -3.13 2.84
CA TYR A 546 -16.90 -1.86 3.28
C TYR A 546 -18.01 -0.88 3.65
N VAL A 547 -18.21 -0.63 4.94
CA VAL A 547 -19.24 0.28 5.45
C VAL A 547 -18.68 1.70 5.56
N ALA A 548 -19.23 2.60 4.76
CA ALA A 548 -18.79 3.98 4.58
C ALA A 548 -19.98 4.96 4.46
N ILE A 549 -21.02 4.76 5.30
CA ILE A 549 -22.26 5.54 5.28
C ILE A 549 -22.11 6.99 5.80
N GLY A 550 -20.95 7.33 6.37
CA GLY A 550 -20.66 8.65 6.91
C GLY A 550 -21.41 8.98 8.21
N ALA A 551 -21.49 10.27 8.53
CA ALA A 551 -22.28 10.83 9.64
C ALA A 551 -23.39 11.73 9.07
N GLN A 552 -24.51 11.12 8.76
CA GLN A 552 -25.54 11.65 7.88
C GLN A 552 -26.65 12.48 8.55
N ALA A 553 -26.66 12.58 9.88
CA ALA A 553 -27.65 13.37 10.62
C ALA A 553 -27.00 14.54 11.35
N GLY A 554 -27.72 15.66 11.43
CA GLY A 554 -27.34 16.79 12.28
C GLY A 554 -27.71 16.54 13.74
N ARG A 555 -26.90 17.07 14.67
CA ARG A 555 -27.25 17.09 16.10
C ARG A 555 -28.13 18.27 16.43
N LYS A 556 -29.09 18.06 17.33
CA LYS A 556 -29.92 19.11 17.94
C LYS A 556 -29.30 19.60 19.26
N ALA A 557 -29.71 20.78 19.72
CA ALA A 557 -29.13 21.42 20.90
C ALA A 557 -29.67 20.84 22.22
N GLY A 558 -30.81 20.14 22.20
CA GLY A 558 -31.48 19.62 23.37
C GLY A 558 -32.20 20.69 24.18
N VAL A 559 -32.62 21.80 23.54
CA VAL A 559 -33.25 22.95 24.22
C VAL A 559 -34.76 23.00 23.99
N PRO A 560 -35.55 23.56 24.91
CA PRO A 560 -36.99 23.74 24.70
C PRO A 560 -37.30 24.49 23.40
N GLY A 561 -38.34 24.06 22.69
CA GLY A 561 -38.81 24.71 21.45
C GLY A 561 -38.08 24.30 20.17
N GLU A 562 -37.05 23.45 20.23
CA GLU A 562 -36.23 23.09 19.06
C GLU A 562 -36.92 22.21 17.98
N GLU A 563 -38.18 21.80 18.22
CA GLU A 563 -39.02 21.07 17.28
C GLU A 563 -40.01 21.98 16.51
N ALA A 564 -39.93 23.30 16.71
CA ALA A 564 -40.83 24.25 16.07
C ALA A 564 -40.64 24.32 14.55
N GLU A 565 -41.71 24.70 13.84
CA GLU A 565 -41.62 24.98 12.40
C GLU A 565 -40.63 26.14 12.17
N GLY A 566 -39.70 25.96 11.22
CA GLY A 566 -38.62 26.93 10.96
C GLY A 566 -37.30 26.63 11.69
N VAL A 567 -37.25 25.59 12.53
CA VAL A 567 -36.00 25.06 13.10
C VAL A 567 -35.56 23.84 12.29
N LEU A 568 -34.36 23.89 11.72
CA LEU A 568 -33.76 22.79 10.96
C LEU A 568 -32.33 22.55 11.44
N THR A 569 -31.83 21.33 11.28
CA THR A 569 -30.37 21.14 11.35
C THR A 569 -29.71 21.72 10.10
N GLY A 570 -28.50 22.24 10.24
CA GLY A 570 -27.73 22.79 9.11
C GLY A 570 -27.53 21.78 8.00
N LEU A 571 -27.35 20.49 8.34
CA LEU A 571 -27.17 19.43 7.37
C LEU A 571 -28.47 19.11 6.59
N GLU A 572 -29.63 19.13 7.24
CA GLU A 572 -30.93 18.99 6.57
C GLU A 572 -31.17 20.16 5.61
N PHE A 573 -30.90 21.38 6.07
CA PHE A 573 -31.02 22.58 5.24
C PHE A 573 -30.10 22.52 4.00
N LEU A 574 -28.81 22.25 4.20
CA LEU A 574 -27.84 22.14 3.10
C LEU A 574 -28.21 21.02 2.12
N ARG A 575 -28.68 19.87 2.63
CA ARG A 575 -29.17 18.77 1.78
C ARG A 575 -30.34 19.22 0.92
N SER A 576 -31.35 19.86 1.51
CA SER A 576 -32.52 20.33 0.77
C SER A 576 -32.15 21.36 -0.29
N VAL A 577 -31.25 22.31 0.03
CA VAL A 577 -30.76 23.29 -0.95
C VAL A 577 -29.96 22.62 -2.08
N ASN A 578 -29.07 21.68 -1.77
CA ASN A 578 -28.25 20.99 -2.77
C ASN A 578 -29.05 20.02 -3.66
N GLN A 579 -30.21 19.54 -3.20
CA GLN A 579 -31.11 18.70 -3.98
C GLN A 579 -32.07 19.55 -4.82
N ASN A 580 -32.64 20.61 -4.25
CA ASN A 580 -33.68 21.44 -4.87
C ASN A 580 -33.43 22.94 -4.61
N ALA A 581 -32.34 23.50 -5.16
CA ALA A 581 -31.90 24.87 -4.91
C ALA A 581 -32.94 25.97 -5.21
N GLN A 582 -33.94 25.67 -6.03
CA GLN A 582 -35.01 26.60 -6.44
C GLN A 582 -36.20 26.60 -5.47
N GLU A 583 -36.38 25.54 -4.67
CA GLU A 583 -37.60 25.32 -3.87
C GLU A 583 -37.45 25.80 -2.42
N ILE A 584 -36.24 25.79 -1.86
CA ILE A 584 -35.99 26.25 -0.50
C ILE A 584 -35.75 27.76 -0.51
N ARG A 585 -36.75 28.52 -0.07
CA ARG A 585 -36.66 29.95 0.17
C ARG A 585 -36.79 30.25 1.65
N LEU A 586 -35.80 30.95 2.19
CA LEU A 586 -35.87 31.58 3.50
C LEU A 586 -36.36 33.02 3.32
N SER A 587 -36.92 33.59 4.38
CA SER A 587 -37.39 34.98 4.43
C SER A 587 -37.19 35.52 5.84
N GLY A 588 -36.96 36.83 5.98
CA GLY A 588 -36.72 37.42 7.29
C GLY A 588 -35.30 37.14 7.81
N ARG A 589 -35.16 37.14 9.13
CA ARG A 589 -33.92 36.95 9.87
C ARG A 589 -33.68 35.46 10.14
N THR A 590 -32.48 35.00 9.81
CA THR A 590 -32.04 33.63 10.09
C THR A 590 -30.95 33.64 11.16
N VAL A 591 -31.11 32.78 12.17
CA VAL A 591 -30.12 32.52 13.20
C VAL A 591 -29.47 31.17 12.93
N VAL A 592 -28.13 31.14 12.83
CA VAL A 592 -27.35 29.91 12.68
C VAL A 592 -26.61 29.63 13.98
N ILE A 593 -26.69 28.41 14.50
CA ILE A 593 -26.04 28.03 15.76
C ILE A 593 -24.88 27.08 15.45
N GLY A 594 -23.64 27.52 15.69
CA GLY A 594 -22.42 26.73 15.49
C GLY A 594 -21.23 27.57 15.04
N GLY A 595 -20.01 27.11 15.35
CA GLY A 595 -18.76 27.83 15.08
C GLY A 595 -17.83 27.20 14.03
N GLY A 596 -18.17 26.04 13.47
CA GLY A 596 -17.34 25.33 12.49
C GLY A 596 -17.62 25.67 11.03
N ASN A 597 -16.80 25.15 10.11
CA ASN A 597 -16.94 25.37 8.65
C ASN A 597 -18.36 25.07 8.12
N VAL A 598 -19.00 24.01 8.62
CA VAL A 598 -20.39 23.68 8.23
C VAL A 598 -21.36 24.79 8.63
N ALA A 599 -21.17 25.43 9.79
CA ALA A 599 -22.01 26.54 10.21
C ALA A 599 -21.81 27.78 9.32
N VAL A 600 -20.57 28.05 8.89
CA VAL A 600 -20.25 29.10 7.92
C VAL A 600 -20.94 28.83 6.57
N ASP A 601 -20.82 27.61 6.06
CA ASP A 601 -21.50 27.20 4.81
C ASP A 601 -23.02 27.36 4.91
N VAL A 602 -23.61 26.91 6.02
CA VAL A 602 -25.05 27.08 6.31
C VAL A 602 -25.46 28.54 6.28
N ALA A 603 -24.69 29.43 6.93
CA ALA A 603 -24.99 30.85 6.99
C ALA A 603 -24.91 31.53 5.60
N ARG A 604 -23.87 31.23 4.82
CA ARG A 604 -23.70 31.74 3.46
C ARG A 604 -24.74 31.19 2.49
N THR A 605 -25.14 29.93 2.66
CA THR A 605 -26.25 29.35 1.91
C THR A 605 -27.59 29.98 2.32
N ALA A 606 -27.81 30.31 3.59
CA ALA A 606 -29.03 30.95 4.05
C ALA A 606 -29.27 32.34 3.43
N LEU A 607 -28.20 33.13 3.26
CA LEU A 607 -28.26 34.39 2.51
C LEU A 607 -28.70 34.16 1.05
N ARG A 608 -28.07 33.20 0.36
CA ARG A 608 -28.40 32.88 -1.03
C ARG A 608 -29.80 32.25 -1.19
N ALA A 609 -30.31 31.61 -0.14
CA ALA A 609 -31.67 31.09 -0.09
C ALA A 609 -32.73 32.18 0.14
N GLY A 610 -32.35 33.45 0.35
CA GLY A 610 -33.27 34.58 0.43
C GLY A 610 -33.44 35.21 1.81
N SER A 611 -32.63 34.83 2.81
CA SER A 611 -32.67 35.50 4.12
C SER A 611 -32.29 36.97 4.01
N ASP A 612 -33.01 37.85 4.71
CA ASP A 612 -32.75 39.30 4.73
C ASP A 612 -31.48 39.64 5.52
N THR A 613 -31.30 38.96 6.65
CA THR A 613 -30.09 39.02 7.47
C THR A 613 -29.78 37.66 8.06
N VAL A 614 -28.49 37.36 8.25
CA VAL A 614 -28.03 36.12 8.87
C VAL A 614 -27.07 36.46 10.00
N SER A 615 -27.31 35.85 11.16
CA SER A 615 -26.42 35.94 12.31
C SER A 615 -26.04 34.55 12.82
N MET A 616 -24.76 34.36 13.10
CA MET A 616 -24.20 33.14 13.65
C MET A 616 -23.95 33.30 15.15
N TYR A 617 -24.32 32.29 15.94
CA TYR A 617 -24.04 32.23 17.37
C TYR A 617 -23.25 30.97 17.68
N CYS A 618 -22.13 31.09 18.39
CA CYS A 618 -21.28 29.97 18.73
C CYS A 618 -20.76 30.06 20.16
N LEU A 619 -20.39 28.90 20.74
CA LEU A 619 -19.91 28.81 22.12
C LEU A 619 -18.48 29.35 22.25
N GLU A 620 -17.73 29.22 21.17
CA GLU A 620 -16.32 29.55 21.05
C GLU A 620 -16.09 31.06 21.03
N SER A 621 -15.01 31.49 21.68
CA SER A 621 -14.45 32.82 21.41
C SER A 621 -13.90 32.87 19.99
N ARG A 622 -13.63 34.07 19.48
CA ARG A 622 -13.14 34.26 18.11
C ARG A 622 -11.86 33.48 17.83
N GLU A 623 -10.97 33.40 18.82
CA GLU A 623 -9.64 32.79 18.72
C GLU A 623 -9.67 31.26 18.65
N ILE A 624 -10.72 30.64 19.19
CA ILE A 624 -10.86 29.18 19.25
C ILE A 624 -12.00 28.65 18.38
N MET A 625 -12.51 29.48 17.45
CA MET A 625 -13.51 29.04 16.48
C MET A 625 -12.97 27.86 15.65
N PRO A 626 -13.74 26.77 15.47
CA PRO A 626 -13.31 25.65 14.66
C PRO A 626 -13.26 25.94 13.16
N ALA A 627 -13.92 27.00 12.69
CA ALA A 627 -13.91 27.38 11.29
C ALA A 627 -12.56 27.97 10.83
N ALA A 628 -12.21 27.76 9.56
CA ALA A 628 -10.99 28.31 8.98
C ALA A 628 -11.07 29.84 8.88
N ALA A 629 -9.93 30.52 9.08
CA ALA A 629 -9.89 31.98 9.17
C ALA A 629 -10.33 32.68 7.87
N ASP A 630 -10.03 32.09 6.71
CA ASP A 630 -10.48 32.56 5.41
C ASP A 630 -11.99 32.38 5.21
N GLU A 631 -12.56 31.24 5.63
CA GLU A 631 -14.01 31.02 5.59
C GLU A 631 -14.77 32.03 6.48
N ILE A 632 -14.23 32.33 7.67
CA ILE A 632 -14.80 33.34 8.57
C ILE A 632 -14.77 34.72 7.90
N ALA A 633 -13.64 35.11 7.31
CA ALA A 633 -13.50 36.40 6.62
C ALA A 633 -14.47 36.52 5.44
N GLU A 634 -14.64 35.46 4.64
CA GLU A 634 -15.62 35.43 3.54
C GLU A 634 -17.06 35.59 4.03
N ALA A 635 -17.41 34.99 5.17
CA ALA A 635 -18.74 35.15 5.77
C ALA A 635 -19.01 36.61 6.18
N GLU A 636 -18.02 37.27 6.79
CA GLU A 636 -18.11 38.67 7.20
C GLU A 636 -18.15 39.62 6.00
N GLU A 637 -17.38 39.34 4.93
CA GLU A 637 -17.44 40.06 3.65
C GLU A 637 -18.84 39.99 3.01
N GLU A 638 -19.56 38.87 3.20
CA GLU A 638 -20.96 38.69 2.76
C GLU A 638 -22.01 39.32 3.72
N GLY A 639 -21.57 39.95 4.82
CA GLY A 639 -22.43 40.66 5.77
C GLY A 639 -23.05 39.76 6.86
N ILE A 640 -22.52 38.54 7.05
CA ILE A 640 -22.94 37.64 8.13
C ILE A 640 -22.38 38.14 9.45
N THR A 641 -23.25 38.35 10.44
CA THR A 641 -22.81 38.77 11.78
C THR A 641 -22.42 37.55 12.61
N ILE A 642 -21.23 37.53 13.21
CA ILE A 642 -20.75 36.42 14.05
C ILE A 642 -20.73 36.85 15.52
N CYS A 643 -21.56 36.21 16.34
CA CYS A 643 -21.74 36.46 17.76
C CYS A 643 -21.10 35.35 18.60
N ASN A 644 -19.86 35.57 19.02
CA ASN A 644 -19.08 34.61 19.81
C ASN A 644 -19.53 34.50 21.28
N SER A 645 -19.24 33.35 21.89
CA SER A 645 -19.45 33.06 23.31
C SER A 645 -20.92 33.12 23.75
N TRP A 646 -21.81 32.51 22.97
CA TRP A 646 -23.25 32.39 23.24
C TRP A 646 -23.75 30.98 22.95
N GLY A 647 -24.47 30.38 23.89
CA GLY A 647 -25.12 29.07 23.72
C GLY A 647 -26.64 29.18 23.77
N PRO A 648 -27.40 28.35 23.03
CA PRO A 648 -28.85 28.40 23.07
C PRO A 648 -29.38 27.95 24.43
N LYS A 649 -30.38 28.65 24.95
CA LYS A 649 -31.13 28.31 26.16
C LYS A 649 -32.50 27.73 25.81
N GLU A 650 -33.23 28.39 24.91
CA GLU A 650 -34.54 27.96 24.41
C GLU A 650 -34.87 28.64 23.07
N VAL A 651 -35.74 28.02 22.29
CA VAL A 651 -36.33 28.58 21.07
C VAL A 651 -37.74 29.07 21.37
N LEU A 652 -38.00 30.34 21.08
CA LEU A 652 -39.30 30.98 21.28
C LEU A 652 -40.23 30.65 20.11
N THR A 653 -41.46 30.29 20.42
CA THR A 653 -42.44 29.86 19.42
C THR A 653 -43.73 30.68 19.48
N GLU A 654 -44.27 31.06 18.32
CA GLU A 654 -45.59 31.64 18.15
C GLU A 654 -46.40 30.77 17.17
N ASN A 655 -47.58 30.31 17.58
CA ASN A 655 -48.42 29.40 16.79
C ASN A 655 -47.71 28.12 16.27
N GLY A 656 -46.73 27.61 17.02
CA GLY A 656 -45.94 26.42 16.65
C GLY A 656 -44.79 26.69 15.66
N ARG A 657 -44.59 27.95 15.25
CA ARG A 657 -43.49 28.42 14.42
C ARG A 657 -42.47 29.19 15.25
N VAL A 658 -41.21 29.16 14.85
CA VAL A 658 -40.15 29.94 15.50
C VAL A 658 -40.41 31.46 15.38
N SER A 659 -40.13 32.17 16.47
CA SER A 659 -40.20 33.65 16.57
C SER A 659 -38.91 34.26 17.12
N GLY A 660 -38.03 33.45 17.71
CA GLY A 660 -36.73 33.89 18.22
C GLY A 660 -35.98 32.80 18.98
N VAL A 661 -34.77 33.13 19.44
CA VAL A 661 -33.93 32.27 20.27
C VAL A 661 -33.43 33.08 21.47
N VAL A 662 -33.47 32.47 22.65
CA VAL A 662 -32.82 33.00 23.85
C VAL A 662 -31.45 32.32 23.98
N PHE A 663 -30.41 33.12 24.06
CA PHE A 663 -29.04 32.69 24.30
C PHE A 663 -28.62 33.02 25.73
N LYS A 664 -27.66 32.25 26.23
CA LYS A 664 -26.94 32.48 27.49
C LYS A 664 -25.44 32.60 27.25
N LYS A 665 -24.76 33.45 28.01
CA LYS A 665 -23.34 33.72 27.81
C LYS A 665 -22.50 32.48 28.12
N CYS A 666 -21.70 32.04 27.16
CA CYS A 666 -20.72 30.97 27.35
C CYS A 666 -19.44 31.56 27.95
N ILE A 667 -19.03 31.07 29.11
CA ILE A 667 -17.81 31.54 29.82
C ILE A 667 -16.62 30.61 29.58
N SER A 668 -16.87 29.34 29.27
CA SER A 668 -15.84 28.36 28.91
C SER A 668 -16.47 27.29 28.02
N VAL A 669 -15.72 26.78 27.04
CA VAL A 669 -16.16 25.68 26.16
C VAL A 669 -15.67 24.32 26.66
N PHE A 670 -14.47 24.32 27.24
CA PHE A 670 -13.77 23.12 27.69
C PHE A 670 -13.56 23.17 29.21
N ASP A 671 -13.52 21.99 29.85
CA ASP A 671 -13.07 21.85 31.23
C ASP A 671 -11.55 21.99 31.35
N GLU A 672 -11.01 21.96 32.58
CA GLU A 672 -9.58 22.04 32.86
C GLU A 672 -8.75 20.92 32.21
N THR A 673 -9.39 19.83 31.80
CA THR A 673 -8.76 18.68 31.11
C THR A 673 -8.88 18.78 29.58
N GLY A 674 -9.44 19.88 29.06
CA GLY A 674 -9.62 20.11 27.63
C GLY A 674 -10.80 19.34 27.02
N ARG A 675 -11.68 18.72 27.83
CA ARG A 675 -12.87 18.03 27.33
C ARG A 675 -13.99 19.03 27.13
N PHE A 676 -14.78 18.83 26.07
CA PHE A 676 -15.95 19.66 25.78
C PHE A 676 -16.94 19.58 26.95
N ASN A 677 -17.11 20.70 27.66
CA ASN A 677 -17.97 20.82 28.83
C ASN A 677 -18.28 22.32 29.04
N PRO A 678 -19.21 22.88 28.25
CA PRO A 678 -19.41 24.32 28.25
C PRO A 678 -20.00 24.84 29.57
N GLY A 679 -19.35 25.85 30.15
CA GLY A 679 -19.82 26.60 31.30
C GLY A 679 -20.59 27.85 30.85
N TYR A 680 -21.67 28.17 31.56
CA TYR A 680 -22.55 29.29 31.23
C TYR A 680 -22.74 30.25 32.40
N ASP A 681 -22.90 31.53 32.09
CA ASP A 681 -23.48 32.53 32.99
C ASP A 681 -24.99 32.61 32.70
N GLU A 682 -25.80 32.08 33.62
CA GLU A 682 -27.25 31.98 33.48
C GLU A 682 -27.97 33.33 33.70
N GLU A 683 -27.28 34.35 34.22
CA GLU A 683 -27.83 35.71 34.41
C GLU A 683 -27.73 36.56 33.14
N GLN A 684 -26.71 36.30 32.31
CA GLN A 684 -26.51 37.00 31.04
C GLN A 684 -27.26 36.33 29.90
N LEU A 685 -28.46 36.83 29.63
CA LEU A 685 -29.33 36.37 28.55
C LEU A 685 -29.40 37.37 27.39
N LEU A 686 -29.50 36.85 26.17
CA LEU A 686 -29.70 37.62 24.95
C LEU A 686 -30.84 37.00 24.15
N THR A 687 -31.91 37.77 23.89
CA THR A 687 -33.02 37.33 23.05
C THR A 687 -32.86 37.91 21.65
N VAL A 688 -32.94 37.03 20.65
CA VAL A 688 -32.79 37.38 19.23
C VAL A 688 -34.04 36.90 18.51
N GLU A 689 -34.82 37.83 17.98
CA GLU A 689 -36.00 37.49 17.16
C GLU A 689 -35.55 36.99 15.78
N CYS A 690 -36.20 35.93 15.30
CA CYS A 690 -35.92 35.34 13.99
C CYS A 690 -37.07 34.46 13.48
N GLU A 691 -37.11 34.30 12.17
CA GLU A 691 -38.10 33.49 11.45
C GLU A 691 -37.56 32.11 11.03
N ALA A 692 -36.24 31.90 11.17
CA ALA A 692 -35.59 30.62 10.95
C ALA A 692 -34.40 30.40 11.91
N VAL A 693 -34.22 29.14 12.33
CA VAL A 693 -33.08 28.70 13.16
C VAL A 693 -32.42 27.48 12.52
N LEU A 694 -31.13 27.57 12.23
CA LEU A 694 -30.34 26.50 11.59
C LEU A 694 -29.26 26.01 12.55
N VAL A 695 -29.41 24.78 13.05
CA VAL A 695 -28.55 24.20 14.09
C VAL A 695 -27.41 23.38 13.47
N SER A 696 -26.17 23.83 13.64
CA SER A 696 -24.96 23.32 12.98
C SER A 696 -23.86 22.96 14.00
N ILE A 697 -24.22 22.21 15.05
CA ILE A 697 -23.36 21.90 16.20
C ILE A 697 -22.74 20.49 16.19
N GLY A 698 -22.82 19.79 15.05
CA GLY A 698 -22.19 18.49 14.87
C GLY A 698 -23.06 17.51 14.10
N GLN A 699 -22.46 16.35 13.82
CA GLN A 699 -23.09 15.26 13.07
C GLN A 699 -23.15 13.98 13.90
N SER A 700 -24.03 13.07 13.50
CA SER A 700 -24.19 11.74 14.09
C SER A 700 -24.48 10.71 13.01
N VAL A 701 -24.07 9.47 13.27
CA VAL A 701 -24.31 8.32 12.40
C VAL A 701 -25.74 7.81 12.61
N GLN A 702 -26.45 7.52 11.53
CA GLN A 702 -27.74 6.82 11.57
C GLN A 702 -27.58 5.39 11.04
N TRP A 703 -27.50 4.41 11.94
CA TRP A 703 -27.27 3.01 11.57
C TRP A 703 -28.51 2.30 11.01
N GLY A 704 -29.69 2.67 11.50
CA GLY A 704 -30.89 1.84 11.31
C GLY A 704 -30.59 0.38 11.70
N GLU A 705 -31.00 -0.55 10.84
CA GLU A 705 -30.78 -1.99 11.02
C GLU A 705 -29.58 -2.53 10.20
N LEU A 706 -28.69 -1.67 9.70
CA LEU A 706 -27.58 -2.07 8.81
C LEU A 706 -26.70 -3.17 9.39
N LEU A 707 -26.34 -3.04 10.67
CA LEU A 707 -25.48 -3.98 11.41
C LEU A 707 -26.27 -5.06 12.19
N ALA A 708 -27.58 -5.12 12.04
CA ALA A 708 -28.42 -6.07 12.77
C ALA A 708 -27.98 -7.51 12.51
N GLY A 709 -27.77 -8.27 13.59
CA GLY A 709 -27.32 -9.67 13.51
C GLY A 709 -25.83 -9.87 13.17
N THR A 710 -25.02 -8.81 13.19
CA THR A 710 -23.55 -8.89 13.04
C THR A 710 -22.85 -8.78 14.39
N LYS A 711 -21.55 -9.10 14.43
CA LYS A 711 -20.68 -8.91 15.62
C LYS A 711 -20.05 -7.52 15.73
N ALA A 712 -20.42 -6.57 14.88
CA ALA A 712 -19.88 -5.21 14.94
C ALA A 712 -20.44 -4.45 16.15
N GLU A 713 -19.56 -3.80 16.90
CA GLU A 713 -19.90 -3.04 18.11
C GLU A 713 -19.83 -1.53 17.84
N LEU A 714 -20.71 -0.76 18.47
CA LEU A 714 -20.68 0.70 18.42
C LEU A 714 -19.95 1.28 19.64
N ASN A 715 -19.20 2.35 19.40
CA ASN A 715 -18.63 3.20 20.44
C ASN A 715 -19.71 4.09 21.06
N ARG A 716 -19.43 4.67 22.23
CA ARG A 716 -20.35 5.58 22.95
C ARG A 716 -20.77 6.81 22.14
N ASN A 717 -19.92 7.26 21.22
CA ASN A 717 -20.18 8.41 20.35
C ASN A 717 -20.99 8.05 19.08
N GLY A 718 -21.44 6.79 18.95
CA GLY A 718 -22.21 6.30 17.80
C GLY A 718 -21.38 5.89 16.58
N THR A 719 -20.04 6.00 16.61
CA THR A 719 -19.18 5.40 15.58
C THR A 719 -19.04 3.90 15.79
N VAL A 720 -18.55 3.17 14.79
CA VAL A 720 -18.29 1.73 14.90
C VAL A 720 -16.87 1.44 15.38
N LYS A 721 -16.72 0.40 16.20
CA LYS A 721 -15.44 -0.09 16.70
C LYS A 721 -14.78 -1.02 15.66
N ALA A 722 -13.53 -0.73 15.34
CA ALA A 722 -12.72 -1.52 14.42
C ALA A 722 -11.24 -1.43 14.81
N ASP A 723 -10.45 -2.38 14.31
CA ASP A 723 -8.99 -2.36 14.47
C ASP A 723 -8.38 -1.17 13.71
N PRO A 724 -7.47 -0.38 14.32
CA PRO A 724 -7.00 0.86 13.73
C PRO A 724 -6.07 0.69 12.52
N LEU A 725 -5.47 -0.49 12.33
CA LEU A 725 -4.59 -0.76 11.20
C LEU A 725 -5.36 -1.39 10.03
N THR A 726 -6.21 -2.37 10.33
CA THR A 726 -6.90 -3.20 9.34
C THR A 726 -8.29 -2.67 9.02
N LEU A 727 -8.87 -1.81 9.86
CA LEU A 727 -10.25 -1.32 9.77
C LEU A 727 -11.30 -2.43 9.83
N GLN A 728 -10.93 -3.63 10.29
CA GLN A 728 -11.83 -4.76 10.48
C GLN A 728 -12.64 -4.59 11.77
N THR A 729 -13.95 -4.85 11.70
CA THR A 729 -14.83 -4.83 12.88
C THR A 729 -14.77 -6.16 13.65
N GLY A 730 -15.60 -6.31 14.68
CA GLY A 730 -15.81 -7.60 15.35
C GLY A 730 -16.42 -8.69 14.43
N GLU A 731 -17.00 -8.30 13.29
CA GLU A 731 -17.41 -9.22 12.24
C GLU A 731 -16.32 -9.29 11.16
N PRO A 732 -15.71 -10.46 10.89
CA PRO A 732 -14.50 -10.55 10.06
C PRO A 732 -14.64 -10.04 8.62
N ASP A 733 -15.83 -10.16 8.01
CA ASP A 733 -16.07 -9.72 6.64
C ASP A 733 -16.57 -8.27 6.53
N ILE A 734 -16.67 -7.54 7.65
CA ILE A 734 -17.08 -6.14 7.69
C ILE A 734 -15.89 -5.25 8.05
N PHE A 735 -15.56 -4.37 7.12
CA PHE A 735 -14.56 -3.30 7.23
C PHE A 735 -15.25 -1.96 7.19
N VAL A 736 -14.64 -0.93 7.79
CA VAL A 736 -15.27 0.39 7.97
C VAL A 736 -14.32 1.51 7.59
N GLY A 737 -14.84 2.68 7.22
CA GLY A 737 -14.00 3.87 7.08
C GLY A 737 -14.76 5.15 6.75
N GLY A 738 -14.02 6.25 6.76
CA GLY A 738 -14.62 7.59 6.78
C GLY A 738 -15.29 7.89 8.13
N ASP A 739 -16.24 8.83 8.11
CA ASP A 739 -16.80 9.42 9.34
C ASP A 739 -17.51 8.42 10.25
N VAL A 740 -17.98 7.30 9.68
CA VAL A 740 -18.62 6.23 10.45
C VAL A 740 -17.66 5.56 11.45
N TYR A 741 -16.35 5.60 11.15
CA TYR A 741 -15.29 5.06 11.99
C TYR A 741 -14.62 6.17 12.80
N THR A 742 -14.16 7.24 12.14
CA THR A 742 -13.37 8.30 12.79
C THR A 742 -14.18 9.36 13.51
N GLY A 743 -15.50 9.44 13.26
CA GLY A 743 -16.25 10.67 13.40
C GLY A 743 -15.97 11.65 12.24
N PRO A 744 -16.74 12.74 12.11
CA PRO A 744 -16.63 13.68 11.00
C PRO A 744 -15.21 14.25 10.84
N LYS A 745 -14.61 14.04 9.66
CA LYS A 745 -13.30 14.58 9.27
C LYS A 745 -13.35 15.16 7.84
N PHE A 746 -12.18 15.48 7.26
CA PHE A 746 -12.10 16.02 5.91
C PHE A 746 -12.13 14.92 4.85
N ALA A 747 -12.53 15.27 3.62
CA ALA A 747 -12.61 14.32 2.50
C ALA A 747 -11.30 13.55 2.27
N ILE A 748 -10.14 14.20 2.45
CA ILE A 748 -8.83 13.57 2.29
C ILE A 748 -8.56 12.47 3.34
N ASP A 749 -9.09 12.61 4.56
CA ASP A 749 -9.00 11.57 5.59
C ASP A 749 -9.85 10.34 5.19
N ALA A 750 -11.05 10.59 4.65
CA ALA A 750 -11.94 9.54 4.15
C ALA A 750 -11.35 8.79 2.94
N ILE A 751 -10.67 9.50 2.03
CA ILE A 751 -9.96 8.92 0.88
C ILE A 751 -8.82 8.00 1.35
N ALA A 752 -8.03 8.44 2.33
CA ALA A 752 -6.98 7.62 2.91
C ALA A 752 -7.56 6.33 3.54
N ALA A 753 -8.67 6.45 4.28
CA ALA A 753 -9.35 5.29 4.86
C ALA A 753 -9.90 4.31 3.80
N GLY A 754 -10.38 4.80 2.66
CA GLY A 754 -10.82 3.97 1.53
C GLY A 754 -9.68 3.13 0.96
N LYS A 755 -8.50 3.74 0.78
CA LYS A 755 -7.29 3.04 0.35
C LYS A 755 -6.89 1.93 1.33
N GLU A 756 -6.80 2.24 2.61
CA GLU A 756 -6.42 1.24 3.63
C GLU A 756 -7.45 0.11 3.75
N GLY A 757 -8.74 0.43 3.64
CA GLY A 757 -9.83 -0.54 3.59
C GLY A 757 -9.71 -1.52 2.42
N SER A 758 -9.34 -1.02 1.23
CA SER A 758 -9.12 -1.87 0.05
C SER A 758 -8.00 -2.89 0.25
N VAL A 759 -6.89 -2.50 0.92
CA VAL A 759 -5.77 -3.40 1.21
C VAL A 759 -6.20 -4.50 2.18
N SER A 760 -7.00 -4.15 3.19
CA SER A 760 -7.49 -5.12 4.16
C SER A 760 -8.50 -6.09 3.54
N ILE A 761 -9.42 -5.59 2.72
CA ILE A 761 -10.39 -6.43 2.01
C ILE A 761 -9.67 -7.39 1.08
N HIS A 762 -8.70 -6.90 0.29
CA HIS A 762 -7.91 -7.75 -0.59
C HIS A 762 -7.22 -8.88 0.18
N ARG A 763 -6.59 -8.59 1.33
CA ARG A 763 -6.00 -9.64 2.17
C ARG A 763 -7.06 -10.56 2.77
N PHE A 764 -8.20 -10.05 3.21
CA PHE A 764 -9.23 -10.84 3.88
C PHE A 764 -9.92 -11.86 2.96
N VAL A 765 -10.28 -11.47 1.74
CA VAL A 765 -11.08 -12.32 0.85
C VAL A 765 -10.30 -13.50 0.27
N HIS A 766 -8.98 -13.46 0.42
CA HIS A 766 -8.08 -14.54 0.00
C HIS A 766 -7.62 -15.36 1.18
N GLU A 767 -7.78 -16.67 1.07
CA GLU A 767 -7.40 -17.60 2.13
C GLU A 767 -5.91 -17.46 2.49
N GLY A 768 -5.62 -17.63 3.77
CA GLY A 768 -4.24 -17.74 4.28
C GLY A 768 -3.43 -16.44 4.24
N GLN A 769 -4.04 -15.31 3.89
CA GLN A 769 -3.36 -14.02 3.92
C GLN A 769 -3.56 -13.34 5.28
N SER A 770 -2.45 -12.84 5.85
CA SER A 770 -2.46 -12.04 7.07
C SER A 770 -2.86 -10.59 6.76
N LEU A 771 -3.72 -10.01 7.59
CA LEU A 771 -4.06 -8.59 7.50
C LEU A 771 -2.91 -7.67 7.92
N THR A 772 -1.90 -8.17 8.64
CA THR A 772 -0.89 -7.36 9.33
C THR A 772 0.55 -7.65 8.91
N ILE A 773 0.91 -8.91 8.64
CA ILE A 773 2.29 -9.27 8.29
C ILE A 773 2.72 -8.55 7.00
N GLY A 774 3.90 -7.92 7.04
CA GLY A 774 4.50 -7.23 5.90
C GLY A 774 3.63 -6.10 5.34
N ARG A 775 2.69 -5.57 6.14
CA ARG A 775 1.82 -4.47 5.69
C ARG A 775 2.60 -3.16 5.72
N ASN A 776 2.55 -2.42 4.61
CA ASN A 776 3.09 -1.07 4.58
C ASN A 776 2.30 -0.14 5.51
N ARG A 777 2.96 0.40 6.54
CA ARG A 777 2.32 1.28 7.52
C ARG A 777 2.17 2.72 7.05
N ARG A 778 2.78 3.09 5.92
CA ARG A 778 2.80 4.43 5.33
C ARG A 778 3.17 5.53 6.34
N GLN A 779 4.06 5.21 7.27
CA GLN A 779 4.53 6.15 8.27
C GLN A 779 5.65 7.02 7.70
N PHE A 780 5.44 8.34 7.78
CA PHE A 780 6.38 9.37 7.34
C PHE A 780 6.58 10.38 8.47
N ILE A 781 7.82 10.84 8.62
CA ILE A 781 8.22 11.77 9.68
C ILE A 781 8.51 13.12 9.03
N GLU A 782 8.00 14.21 9.60
CA GLU A 782 8.36 15.56 9.16
C GLU A 782 9.82 15.85 9.53
N LEU A 783 10.56 16.48 8.62
CA LEU A 783 11.90 16.98 8.96
C LEU A 783 11.84 18.06 10.04
N ASP A 784 12.95 18.24 10.76
CA ASP A 784 13.10 19.31 11.75
C ASP A 784 13.40 20.64 11.05
N LYS A 785 12.42 21.54 11.04
CA LYS A 785 12.50 22.87 10.41
C LYS A 785 13.45 23.80 11.17
N GLU A 786 13.59 23.63 12.49
CA GLU A 786 14.44 24.47 13.34
C GLU A 786 15.93 24.18 13.12
N ASN A 787 16.28 23.01 12.58
CA ASN A 787 17.65 22.63 12.30
C ASN A 787 18.04 22.81 10.82
N LEU A 788 17.23 23.50 10.01
CA LEU A 788 17.57 23.72 8.60
C LEU A 788 18.57 24.86 8.40
N LYS A 789 19.41 24.70 7.38
CA LYS A 789 20.22 25.77 6.81
C LYS A 789 19.66 26.16 5.44
N LEU A 790 18.99 27.31 5.37
CA LEU A 790 18.40 27.87 4.15
C LEU A 790 19.11 29.17 3.80
N GLU A 791 19.87 29.18 2.70
CA GLU A 791 20.55 30.38 2.22
C GLU A 791 19.64 31.11 1.19
N PRO A 792 19.43 32.44 1.28
CA PRO A 792 18.54 33.18 0.37
C PRO A 792 18.83 33.01 -1.13
N GLU A 793 20.08 32.72 -1.50
CA GLU A 793 20.51 32.48 -2.88
C GLU A 793 20.20 31.07 -3.38
N SER A 794 19.76 30.16 -2.50
CA SER A 794 19.52 28.75 -2.81
C SER A 794 18.10 28.43 -3.28
N PHE A 795 17.19 29.42 -3.30
CA PHE A 795 15.79 29.23 -3.68
C PHE A 795 15.20 30.45 -4.41
N ASP A 796 14.10 30.22 -5.13
CA ASP A 796 13.39 31.25 -5.90
C ASP A 796 12.68 32.26 -4.97
N ASN A 797 12.86 33.56 -5.24
CA ASN A 797 12.32 34.67 -4.44
C ASN A 797 11.01 35.27 -5.01
N ALA A 798 10.36 34.60 -5.95
CA ALA A 798 9.05 34.97 -6.45
C ALA A 798 8.03 35.01 -5.31
N LYS A 799 7.12 35.99 -5.40
CA LYS A 799 5.99 36.11 -4.48
C LYS A 799 5.02 34.95 -4.69
N ARG A 800 4.35 34.54 -3.62
CA ARG A 800 3.24 33.57 -3.69
C ARG A 800 2.20 34.05 -4.69
N GLN A 801 1.85 33.18 -5.63
CA GLN A 801 0.78 33.44 -6.60
C GLN A 801 -0.59 33.36 -5.90
N ILE A 802 -1.50 34.22 -6.33
CA ILE A 802 -2.86 34.33 -5.77
C ILE A 802 -3.85 34.11 -6.92
N PRO A 803 -4.89 33.28 -6.73
CA PRO A 803 -5.86 33.03 -7.78
C PRO A 803 -6.63 34.31 -8.08
N GLY A 804 -6.99 34.50 -9.35
CA GLY A 804 -7.91 35.57 -9.73
C GLY A 804 -9.30 35.35 -9.10
N ARG A 805 -10.09 36.42 -9.00
CA ARG A 805 -11.51 36.33 -8.65
C ARG A 805 -12.36 36.69 -9.88
N LYS A 806 -13.34 35.84 -10.19
CA LYS A 806 -14.39 36.11 -11.18
C LYS A 806 -15.40 37.09 -10.58
N SER A 807 -16.00 37.94 -11.41
CA SER A 807 -17.12 38.78 -10.97
C SER A 807 -18.36 37.92 -10.73
N PRO A 808 -19.09 38.07 -9.61
CA PRO A 808 -20.34 37.36 -9.40
C PRO A 808 -21.36 37.79 -10.46
N ALA A 809 -22.06 36.84 -11.08
CA ALA A 809 -23.09 37.17 -12.06
C ALA A 809 -24.30 37.85 -11.39
N GLN A 810 -24.60 37.48 -10.14
CA GLN A 810 -25.71 38.00 -9.32
C GLN A 810 -25.33 37.94 -7.82
N LYS A 811 -26.03 38.69 -6.94
CA LYS A 811 -25.83 38.61 -5.47
C LYS A 811 -26.05 37.20 -4.90
N ALA A 812 -26.85 36.37 -5.57
CA ALA A 812 -27.18 35.00 -5.16
C ALA A 812 -26.43 33.93 -5.97
N ASP A 813 -25.24 34.24 -6.49
CA ASP A 813 -24.44 33.30 -7.28
C ASP A 813 -23.94 32.12 -6.43
N PHE A 814 -24.13 30.91 -6.97
CA PHE A 814 -23.73 29.63 -6.36
C PHE A 814 -22.49 29.03 -7.04
N HIS A 815 -21.78 29.77 -7.90
CA HIS A 815 -20.54 29.33 -8.53
C HIS A 815 -19.29 29.64 -7.69
N ASP A 816 -18.23 28.83 -7.86
CA ASP A 816 -16.91 29.14 -7.28
C ASP A 816 -16.31 30.34 -8.03
N LEU A 817 -16.21 31.47 -7.33
CA LEU A 817 -15.68 32.71 -7.88
C LEU A 817 -14.14 32.70 -7.96
N ARG A 818 -13.45 31.70 -7.39
CA ARG A 818 -12.00 31.58 -7.52
C ARG A 818 -11.65 31.05 -8.91
N SER A 819 -10.90 31.83 -9.66
CA SER A 819 -10.29 31.37 -10.91
C SER A 819 -9.20 30.35 -10.61
N THR A 820 -9.05 29.36 -11.48
CA THR A 820 -7.86 28.52 -11.49
C THR A 820 -6.64 29.35 -11.89
N PHE A 821 -5.46 28.97 -11.39
CA PHE A 821 -4.20 29.52 -11.87
C PHE A 821 -4.06 29.43 -13.39
N THR A 822 -3.39 30.42 -13.97
CA THR A 822 -2.85 30.30 -15.32
C THR A 822 -1.62 29.37 -15.32
N GLU A 823 -1.25 28.85 -16.48
CA GLU A 823 -0.02 28.07 -16.62
C GLU A 823 1.24 28.85 -16.16
N GLU A 824 1.30 30.16 -16.41
CA GLU A 824 2.40 31.00 -15.93
C GLU A 824 2.44 31.11 -14.40
N GLN A 825 1.27 31.23 -13.76
CA GLN A 825 1.16 31.21 -12.29
C GLN A 825 1.59 29.86 -11.73
N VAL A 826 1.18 28.75 -12.34
CA VAL A 826 1.59 27.40 -11.93
C VAL A 826 3.10 27.23 -12.00
N LYS A 827 3.73 27.61 -13.12
CA LYS A 827 5.19 27.52 -13.27
C LYS A 827 5.92 28.36 -12.23
N THR A 828 5.48 29.60 -12.05
CA THR A 828 6.07 30.53 -11.06
C THR A 828 5.93 29.97 -9.65
N GLU A 829 4.74 29.53 -9.26
CA GLU A 829 4.48 28.99 -7.92
C GLU A 829 5.20 27.67 -7.67
N ALA A 830 5.22 26.77 -8.66
CA ALA A 830 5.87 25.48 -8.53
C ALA A 830 7.39 25.61 -8.32
N ASN A 831 8.03 26.61 -8.94
CA ASN A 831 9.45 26.91 -8.77
C ASN A 831 9.80 27.43 -7.36
N ARG A 832 8.82 27.88 -6.56
CA ARG A 832 9.05 28.28 -5.16
C ARG A 832 9.30 27.10 -4.22
N CYS A 833 9.00 25.86 -4.65
CA CYS A 833 9.17 24.66 -3.85
C CYS A 833 10.65 24.42 -3.47
N LEU A 834 10.93 24.27 -2.18
CA LEU A 834 12.30 24.05 -1.67
C LEU A 834 12.85 22.62 -1.91
N GLY A 835 12.02 21.66 -2.34
CA GLY A 835 12.48 20.30 -2.57
C GLY A 835 12.97 19.59 -1.29
N CYS A 836 12.19 19.68 -0.21
CA CYS A 836 12.54 19.27 1.16
C CYS A 836 13.14 17.86 1.32
N GLY A 837 12.56 16.85 0.67
CA GLY A 837 12.95 15.45 0.81
C GLY A 837 13.68 14.88 -0.41
N ALA A 838 14.43 13.80 -0.18
CA ALA A 838 14.99 12.93 -1.21
C ALA A 838 14.90 11.45 -0.78
N THR A 839 14.91 10.53 -1.74
CA THR A 839 15.12 9.10 -1.43
C THR A 839 16.61 8.87 -1.19
N ILE A 840 16.91 8.05 -0.20
CA ILE A 840 18.26 7.58 0.11
C ILE A 840 18.28 6.07 -0.03
N VAL A 841 19.28 5.54 -0.74
CA VAL A 841 19.49 4.10 -0.92
C VAL A 841 20.67 3.66 -0.06
N ASP A 842 20.44 2.64 0.77
CA ASP A 842 21.52 1.91 1.44
C ASP A 842 22.15 0.88 0.46
N PRO A 843 23.38 1.11 -0.02
CA PRO A 843 24.05 0.21 -0.96
C PRO A 843 24.37 -1.15 -0.35
N ASN A 844 24.47 -1.25 0.98
CA ASN A 844 24.74 -2.52 1.65
C ASN A 844 23.50 -3.40 1.65
N LYS A 845 22.30 -2.82 1.77
CA LYS A 845 21.02 -3.55 1.72
C LYS A 845 20.45 -3.74 0.31
N CYS A 846 20.94 -2.97 -0.66
CA CYS A 846 20.53 -3.07 -2.07
C CYS A 846 20.92 -4.45 -2.65
N ILE A 847 19.96 -5.06 -3.36
CA ILE A 847 20.13 -6.33 -4.10
C ILE A 847 20.23 -6.14 -5.61
N GLY A 848 20.17 -4.90 -6.10
CA GLY A 848 20.37 -4.57 -7.52
C GLY A 848 19.25 -5.03 -8.46
N CYS A 849 17.99 -5.10 -8.00
CA CYS A 849 16.85 -5.56 -8.81
C CYS A 849 16.34 -4.55 -9.85
N GLY A 850 16.69 -3.26 -9.76
CA GLY A 850 16.25 -2.24 -10.73
C GLY A 850 14.80 -1.75 -10.62
N ILE A 851 13.96 -2.34 -9.76
CA ILE A 851 12.56 -1.92 -9.58
C ILE A 851 12.45 -0.44 -9.18
N CYS A 852 13.32 0.05 -8.29
CA CYS A 852 13.31 1.47 -7.91
C CYS A 852 13.55 2.43 -9.08
N THR A 853 14.36 2.01 -10.06
CA THR A 853 14.63 2.79 -11.28
C THR A 853 13.41 2.82 -12.18
N THR A 854 12.72 1.70 -12.37
CA THR A 854 11.51 1.65 -13.21
C THR A 854 10.33 2.41 -12.63
N LYS A 855 10.29 2.62 -11.30
CA LYS A 855 9.28 3.46 -10.62
C LYS A 855 9.68 4.94 -10.53
N CYS A 856 10.88 5.31 -10.96
CA CYS A 856 11.34 6.70 -10.92
C CYS A 856 11.03 7.42 -12.23
N GLU A 857 9.99 8.26 -12.23
CA GLU A 857 9.59 9.09 -13.40
C GLU A 857 10.42 10.38 -13.54
N PHE A 858 11.41 10.57 -12.67
CA PHE A 858 12.23 11.78 -12.58
C PHE A 858 13.70 11.52 -12.95
N ASP A 859 14.01 10.30 -13.40
CA ASP A 859 15.36 9.85 -13.74
C ASP A 859 16.38 10.11 -12.63
N ALA A 860 15.94 10.01 -11.37
CA ALA A 860 16.77 10.31 -10.20
C ALA A 860 17.47 9.08 -9.62
N ILE A 861 17.18 7.87 -10.12
CA ILE A 861 17.72 6.61 -9.57
C ILE A 861 18.30 5.77 -10.70
N HIS A 862 19.59 5.46 -10.61
CA HIS A 862 20.30 4.69 -11.63
C HIS A 862 20.95 3.45 -11.04
N LEU A 863 21.06 2.40 -11.86
CA LEU A 863 21.88 1.25 -11.54
C LEU A 863 23.33 1.44 -12.01
N SER A 864 24.27 1.02 -11.18
CA SER A 864 25.68 0.89 -11.53
C SER A 864 26.18 -0.50 -11.21
N ARG A 865 26.96 -1.08 -12.15
CA ARG A 865 27.57 -2.41 -12.02
C ARG A 865 28.78 -2.38 -11.08
N ASP A 866 28.51 -2.12 -9.79
CA ASP A 866 29.53 -1.92 -8.77
C ASP A 866 30.19 -3.22 -8.27
N LEU A 867 29.53 -4.36 -8.49
CA LEU A 867 29.90 -5.66 -7.91
C LEU A 867 29.98 -6.75 -9.00
N PRO A 868 30.90 -6.64 -9.98
CA PRO A 868 30.96 -7.56 -11.12
C PRO A 868 31.11 -9.03 -10.72
N GLU A 869 31.75 -9.32 -9.58
CA GLU A 869 31.91 -10.68 -9.06
C GLU A 869 30.59 -11.30 -8.58
N ALA A 870 29.53 -10.50 -8.41
CA ALA A 870 28.23 -11.02 -8.05
C ALA A 870 27.56 -11.81 -9.18
N SER A 871 28.09 -11.74 -10.40
CA SER A 871 27.61 -12.55 -11.53
C SER A 871 28.30 -13.92 -11.61
N ASN A 872 29.31 -14.18 -10.79
CA ASN A 872 30.01 -15.47 -10.79
C ASN A 872 29.12 -16.56 -10.17
N MET A 873 28.58 -17.46 -11.00
CA MET A 873 27.70 -18.55 -10.54
C MET A 873 28.46 -19.88 -10.46
N TYR A 874 28.21 -20.64 -9.40
CA TYR A 874 28.87 -21.93 -9.16
C TYR A 874 27.85 -23.06 -9.15
N LYS A 875 28.26 -24.26 -9.58
CA LYS A 875 27.48 -25.47 -9.33
C LYS A 875 27.42 -25.73 -7.82
N ALA A 876 26.28 -26.19 -7.30
CA ALA A 876 26.16 -26.40 -5.85
C ALA A 876 27.11 -27.49 -5.32
N GLU A 877 27.51 -28.44 -6.17
CA GLU A 877 28.53 -29.46 -5.88
C GLU A 877 29.91 -28.81 -5.63
N ASP A 878 30.14 -27.65 -6.24
CA ASP A 878 31.38 -26.89 -6.20
C ASP A 878 31.34 -25.71 -5.20
N LYS A 879 30.23 -25.51 -4.47
CA LYS A 879 30.03 -24.36 -3.57
C LYS A 879 31.19 -24.11 -2.59
N MET A 880 31.79 -25.19 -2.08
CA MET A 880 32.89 -25.09 -1.12
C MET A 880 34.18 -24.52 -1.73
N LYS A 881 34.37 -24.62 -3.06
CA LYS A 881 35.49 -23.98 -3.77
C LYS A 881 35.42 -22.46 -3.68
N ALA A 882 34.23 -21.88 -3.62
CA ALA A 882 34.01 -20.44 -3.48
C ALA A 882 33.90 -20.00 -2.00
N ILE A 883 33.20 -20.78 -1.17
CA ILE A 883 32.94 -20.45 0.25
C ILE A 883 34.22 -20.50 1.09
N LEU A 884 35.05 -21.55 0.97
CA LEU A 884 36.22 -21.71 1.84
C LEU A 884 37.25 -20.56 1.71
N PRO A 885 37.64 -20.11 0.50
CA PRO A 885 38.53 -18.97 0.36
C PRO A 885 37.95 -17.68 0.94
N TYR A 886 36.65 -17.43 0.73
CA TYR A 886 36.00 -16.24 1.28
C TYR A 886 35.92 -16.28 2.80
N MET A 887 35.53 -17.42 3.38
CA MET A 887 35.52 -17.66 4.83
C MET A 887 36.90 -17.36 5.46
N LEU A 888 37.99 -17.86 4.85
CA LEU A 888 39.34 -17.60 5.35
C LEU A 888 39.69 -16.10 5.29
N LYS A 889 39.40 -15.43 4.17
CA LYS A 889 39.62 -13.98 4.01
C LYS A 889 38.85 -13.18 5.06
N ARG A 890 37.60 -13.54 5.31
CA ARG A 890 36.73 -12.93 6.31
C ARG A 890 37.28 -13.10 7.74
N GLU A 891 37.67 -14.30 8.13
CA GLU A 891 38.26 -14.56 9.46
C GLU A 891 39.54 -13.75 9.69
N ILE A 892 40.36 -13.57 8.66
CA ILE A 892 41.53 -12.69 8.69
C ILE A 892 41.10 -11.23 8.94
N LYS A 893 40.14 -10.71 8.18
CA LYS A 893 39.62 -9.33 8.34
C LYS A 893 39.08 -9.08 9.76
N ILE A 894 38.29 -10.00 10.29
CA ILE A 894 37.73 -9.92 11.66
C ILE A 894 38.85 -9.80 12.70
N LYS A 895 39.90 -10.62 12.59
CA LYS A 895 41.05 -10.58 13.52
C LYS A 895 41.80 -9.25 13.45
N PHE A 896 41.99 -8.68 12.26
CA PHE A 896 42.68 -7.39 12.09
C PHE A 896 41.85 -6.20 12.60
N LYS A 897 40.54 -6.18 12.34
CA LYS A 897 39.65 -5.13 12.87
C LYS A 897 39.56 -5.17 14.39
N GLY A 898 39.50 -6.37 14.97
CA GLY A 898 39.54 -6.56 16.43
C GLY A 898 40.85 -6.11 17.10
N LYS A 899 41.98 -6.08 16.37
CA LYS A 899 43.24 -5.51 16.86
C LYS A 899 43.23 -3.98 16.82
N LYS A 900 42.80 -3.36 15.71
CA LYS A 900 42.69 -1.89 15.61
C LYS A 900 41.71 -1.29 16.64
N GLY A 901 40.61 -1.97 16.93
CA GLY A 901 39.65 -1.54 17.97
C GLY A 901 40.19 -1.62 19.40
N ARG A 902 41.16 -2.50 19.67
CA ARG A 902 41.83 -2.62 20.99
C ARG A 902 43.00 -1.64 21.15
N GLU A 903 43.68 -1.28 20.07
CA GLU A 903 44.72 -0.25 20.07
C GLU A 903 44.14 1.16 20.22
N GLY A 904 42.92 1.42 19.74
CA GLY A 904 42.22 2.71 19.90
C GLY A 904 41.47 2.91 21.23
N GLN A 905 41.41 1.91 22.12
CA GLN A 905 40.82 2.04 23.47
C GLN A 905 41.87 2.18 24.58
N ASN A 906 43.16 2.09 24.23
CA ASN A 906 44.29 2.28 25.14
C ASN A 906 45.15 3.51 24.75
N ALA A 907 44.58 4.47 24.03
CA ALA A 907 45.21 5.75 23.67
C ALA A 907 44.37 6.91 24.20
#